data_AF-A0A2P8AW65-F1
#
_entry.id   AF-A0A2P8AW65-F1
#
_cell.length_a   1.000
_cell.length_b   1.000
_cell.length_c   1.000
_cell.angle_alpha   90.00
_cell.angle_beta   90.00
_cell.angle_gamma   90.00
#
_symmetry.space_group_name_H-M   'P 1'
#
loop_
_entity.id
_entity.type
_entity.pdbx_description
1 polymer ?
#
loop_
_entity_poly.entity_id
_entity_poly.type
_entity_poly.pdbx_seq_one_letter_code
_entity_poly.pdbx_strand_id
1 'polypeptide(L)'
;MSLRSRRAAGRFVVASLALVVGSVLLVEAYANARFRPDHVRDAEDQVTVPTEILDGGPVLDARGDQPRTYRLPARTIALTFDDGPDPTWTPRVLDVLRRHHTPATFFVIGSEVARHPDLARRTVAEGHELGVHTFTHPDASLLPAWRQRMEYAQTQMAIVHAAGIRTSLLRFPYSSVPSAVDDANWPVIRRAAGQGYLTVVNDLDGEDWARPGVDTIVRNLTPAGDAGAVVLLHDAGGDRSQTLAALDRFIPLMLARGYTFTTVSAGINRARPDAPAYAGNVAASTGDRWRAAPVCWAIRLADGILRGLALIFVVVGLLMLARTVMLLLLARRLARRRRAQRWPWGVTTAPVSVIVPAYNERAGIVATVRSLVANDHPGIEVIVVDDGSTDGTADLVDSLGLPGVRVIRKANGGKATALNTGLLYASHDIIVTVDADTVFEPDAIRRLVEPFTDPGIGAVAGNVKVANRHRLLGQWQHIEYVIGFSLDRRFYEKLGCIPTVPGAIGAFRRRALTMVGGMSGDTLAEDTDVTMAVLRAGWRVVYQDRARAWTEAPASVGDLWRQRYRWSYGTLQSMWKHRGAVRDRGPSARFGRFGLPMLALFGVLLPLLGPVLDLLAVYGLFFLDTTKTAVAWLVMLAVQLLTAAVAFKLDREPLRPLLTLPIQQFAYRQLMYLVLARSMVTALTGARLGWRRVKRAGEPVEGRPVAPGAGAPPGRDRWFDTLRALALGRVIVYHMFGAAWLSLVFPAMGVMFALGGALMARSLDRTPERAVSGRLRRLLPGLWALGLVLVPLMLWHGWSDRPAWPALLSWVVPLVQPPGSAWAADVTGVLWYLVTYLWLVLLSPAMLALHRRWPVWSVLVPLAGVVLLQTAAPGFDGPVESVLTDLAMFTACWLVGFAHQDRRLRRLSLPALLGLAALCLGVAVGWLVTHPDAGRDLNDVPVAQAFWSLGFVLVLLRVAPPMGWLARIRPLDRLVTALNSRALTIYLWHNAAIAVCFAVGDLIGVWRLGEVGYLAVALVLLTGLVFALGWIEDLSARRPPRLLPWPRRTTAQLPVARPVTVEREPTPARM
;
A
#
# COMPACT_ATOMS: atom_id res chain seq x y z
N MET A 1 -28.97 18.56 11.96
CA MET A 1 -27.54 18.33 11.59
C MET A 1 -27.32 18.60 10.11
N SER A 2 -26.44 19.55 9.75
CA SER A 2 -26.13 19.91 8.36
C SER A 2 -25.45 18.75 7.59
N LEU A 3 -25.55 18.73 6.25
CA LEU A 3 -24.84 17.77 5.39
C LEU A 3 -23.31 17.73 5.63
N ARG A 4 -22.72 18.84 6.08
CA ARG A 4 -21.31 18.88 6.52
C ARG A 4 -21.07 18.06 7.78
N SER A 5 -21.95 18.17 8.78
CA SER A 5 -21.84 17.41 10.04
C SER A 5 -21.98 15.89 9.83
N ARG A 6 -22.88 15.45 8.94
CA ARG A 6 -23.04 14.01 8.61
C ARG A 6 -21.85 13.43 7.85
N ARG A 7 -21.24 14.22 6.95
CA ARG A 7 -19.98 13.84 6.25
C ARG A 7 -18.76 13.86 7.17
N ALA A 8 -18.78 14.65 8.23
CA ALA A 8 -17.74 14.63 9.26
C ALA A 8 -17.88 13.38 10.13
N ALA A 9 -19.10 13.04 10.57
CA ALA A 9 -19.38 11.84 11.35
C ALA A 9 -18.98 10.54 10.60
N GLY A 10 -19.31 10.41 9.32
CA GLY A 10 -18.90 9.24 8.53
C GLY A 10 -17.38 9.12 8.34
N ARG A 11 -16.67 10.26 8.22
CA ARG A 11 -15.19 10.27 8.15
C ARG A 11 -14.57 9.93 9.50
N PHE A 12 -15.16 10.39 10.59
CA PHE A 12 -14.72 10.08 11.94
C PHE A 12 -14.83 8.58 12.22
N VAL A 13 -15.97 7.94 11.95
CA VAL A 13 -16.15 6.50 12.16
C VAL A 13 -15.13 5.66 11.39
N VAL A 14 -14.90 5.97 10.11
CA VAL A 14 -13.90 5.25 9.29
C VAL A 14 -12.49 5.49 9.81
N ALA A 15 -12.15 6.73 10.19
CA ALA A 15 -10.84 7.05 10.76
C ALA A 15 -10.61 6.36 12.11
N SER A 16 -11.62 6.32 12.99
CA SER A 16 -11.55 5.62 14.27
C SER A 16 -11.38 4.12 14.08
N LEU A 17 -12.13 3.49 13.16
CA LEU A 17 -11.97 2.06 12.87
C LEU A 17 -10.57 1.76 12.31
N ALA A 18 -10.09 2.59 11.37
CA ALA A 18 -8.75 2.45 10.81
C ALA A 18 -7.66 2.64 11.89
N LEU A 19 -7.85 3.58 12.81
CA LEU A 19 -6.95 3.79 13.94
C LEU A 19 -6.94 2.58 14.88
N VAL A 20 -8.11 2.06 15.26
CA VAL A 20 -8.22 0.86 16.13
C VAL A 20 -7.54 -0.34 15.49
N VAL A 21 -7.84 -0.64 14.23
CA VAL A 21 -7.21 -1.75 13.49
C VAL A 21 -5.70 -1.51 13.35
N GLY A 22 -5.29 -0.28 13.01
CA GLY A 22 -3.88 0.10 12.92
C GLY A 22 -3.13 -0.07 14.24
N SER A 23 -3.73 0.32 15.37
CA SER A 23 -3.17 0.13 16.70
C SER A 23 -3.05 -1.34 17.08
N VAL A 24 -4.06 -2.15 16.81
CA VAL A 24 -4.01 -3.60 17.04
C VAL A 24 -2.89 -4.25 16.23
N LEU A 25 -2.81 -3.95 14.94
CA LEU A 25 -1.76 -4.47 14.07
C LEU A 25 -0.36 -3.99 14.48
N LEU A 26 -0.23 -2.77 15.00
CA LEU A 26 1.04 -2.23 15.50
C LEU A 26 1.50 -2.94 16.77
N VAL A 27 0.59 -3.13 17.73
CA VAL A 27 0.88 -3.89 18.97
C VAL A 27 1.33 -5.29 18.61
N GLU A 28 0.62 -5.94 17.68
CA GLU A 28 0.97 -7.28 17.27
C GLU A 28 2.29 -7.34 16.49
N ALA A 29 2.50 -6.39 15.57
CA ALA A 29 3.76 -6.27 14.84
C ALA A 29 4.94 -6.09 15.79
N TYR A 30 4.77 -5.33 16.87
CA TYR A 30 5.79 -5.17 17.90
C TYR A 30 5.99 -6.47 18.70
N ALA A 31 4.92 -7.06 19.23
CA ALA A 31 4.98 -8.25 20.08
C ALA A 31 5.40 -9.53 19.33
N ASN A 32 5.31 -9.56 18.00
CA ASN A 32 5.77 -10.66 17.13
C ASN A 32 7.00 -10.31 16.30
N ALA A 33 7.66 -9.18 16.55
CA ALA A 33 8.92 -8.85 15.91
C ALA A 33 10.05 -9.76 16.45
N ARG A 34 9.95 -11.07 16.23
CA ARG A 34 11.06 -11.99 16.38
C ARG A 34 12.01 -11.67 15.22
N PHE A 35 13.10 -10.99 15.53
CA PHE A 35 14.20 -10.86 14.59
C PHE A 35 14.63 -12.30 14.18
N ARG A 36 14.83 -12.52 12.89
CA ARG A 36 15.09 -13.86 12.30
C ARG A 36 16.46 -14.41 12.76
N PRO A 37 16.73 -15.72 12.53
CA PRO A 37 17.52 -16.59 13.42
C PRO A 37 18.99 -16.21 13.52
N ASP A 38 19.56 -16.60 14.67
CA ASP A 38 20.96 -16.70 15.07
C ASP A 38 21.95 -16.36 13.95
N HIS A 39 22.28 -15.07 13.84
CA HIS A 39 23.60 -14.73 13.36
C HIS A 39 24.56 -15.12 14.48
N VAL A 40 25.42 -16.10 14.19
CA VAL A 40 26.65 -16.27 14.95
C VAL A 40 27.49 -15.04 14.62
N ARG A 41 27.44 -14.02 15.48
CA ARG A 41 28.42 -12.94 15.42
C ARG A 41 29.68 -13.49 16.08
N ASP A 42 30.76 -13.60 15.31
CA ASP A 42 32.08 -13.81 15.89
C ASP A 42 32.41 -12.57 16.75
N ALA A 43 32.97 -12.78 17.94
CA ALA A 43 33.34 -11.68 18.82
C ALA A 43 34.25 -10.69 18.08
N GLU A 44 33.85 -9.41 18.05
CA GLU A 44 34.66 -8.33 17.49
C GLU A 44 35.77 -7.89 18.47
N ASP A 45 36.31 -6.69 18.30
CA ASP A 45 37.29 -6.08 19.21
C ASP A 45 36.79 -6.10 20.67
N GLN A 46 37.67 -6.48 21.60
CA GLN A 46 37.40 -6.59 23.04
C GLN A 46 38.25 -5.60 23.87
N VAL A 47 38.69 -4.50 23.25
CA VAL A 47 39.71 -3.59 23.81
C VAL A 47 39.20 -2.87 25.05
N THR A 48 37.89 -2.59 25.12
CA THR A 48 37.24 -1.87 26.22
C THR A 48 36.67 -2.79 27.30
N VAL A 49 36.71 -4.11 27.08
CA VAL A 49 36.18 -5.11 28.02
C VAL A 49 37.24 -5.44 29.08
N PRO A 50 36.92 -5.32 30.39
CA PRO A 50 37.87 -5.67 31.44
C PRO A 50 38.24 -7.15 31.41
N THR A 51 39.52 -7.47 31.62
CA THR A 51 40.01 -8.86 31.67
C THR A 51 39.33 -9.70 32.75
N GLU A 52 38.91 -9.08 33.86
CA GLU A 52 38.16 -9.73 34.94
C GLU A 52 36.77 -10.23 34.50
N ILE A 53 36.23 -9.67 33.41
CA ILE A 53 35.01 -10.16 32.75
C ILE A 53 35.35 -11.33 31.82
N LEU A 54 36.34 -11.15 30.93
CA LEU A 54 36.70 -12.15 29.91
C LEU A 54 37.15 -13.48 30.53
N ASP A 55 37.99 -13.42 31.57
CA ASP A 55 38.51 -14.60 32.29
C ASP A 55 37.66 -14.98 33.51
N GLY A 56 36.51 -14.31 33.68
CA GLY A 56 35.66 -14.36 34.85
C GLY A 56 34.75 -15.59 34.95
N GLY A 57 33.73 -15.47 35.81
CA GLY A 57 32.62 -16.41 35.90
C GLY A 57 31.39 -16.01 35.08
N PRO A 58 30.43 -16.93 34.87
CA PRO A 58 29.25 -16.75 34.02
C PRO A 58 28.20 -15.77 34.57
N VAL A 59 28.37 -15.26 35.79
CA VAL A 59 27.47 -14.25 36.36
C VAL A 59 28.22 -12.96 36.52
N LEU A 60 27.82 -11.94 35.76
CA LEU A 60 28.47 -10.64 35.67
C LEU A 60 27.71 -9.60 36.50
N ASP A 61 28.42 -8.95 37.42
CA ASP A 61 27.93 -7.88 38.28
C ASP A 61 28.71 -6.60 38.02
N ALA A 62 28.18 -5.76 37.13
CA ALA A 62 28.77 -4.48 36.76
C ALA A 62 28.08 -3.29 37.45
N ARG A 63 27.40 -3.50 38.58
CA ARG A 63 26.61 -2.47 39.29
C ARG A 63 27.47 -1.50 40.10
N GLY A 64 28.70 -1.88 40.43
CA GLY A 64 29.70 -1.03 41.09
C GLY A 64 30.72 -0.46 40.11
N ASP A 65 31.60 0.41 40.61
CA ASP A 65 32.66 1.02 39.80
C ASP A 65 33.62 -0.01 39.20
N GLN A 66 33.93 -1.06 39.96
CA GLN A 66 34.67 -2.24 39.49
C GLN A 66 33.71 -3.41 39.24
N PRO A 67 33.67 -3.96 38.03
CA PRO A 67 32.85 -5.11 37.73
C PRO A 67 33.38 -6.38 38.42
N ARG A 68 32.48 -7.26 38.83
CA ARG A 68 32.79 -8.54 39.47
C ARG A 68 32.13 -9.67 38.70
N THR A 69 32.72 -10.86 38.76
CA THR A 69 32.14 -12.06 38.19
C THR A 69 32.08 -13.17 39.24
N TYR A 70 31.12 -14.11 39.09
CA TYR A 70 30.92 -15.20 40.04
C TYR A 70 30.83 -16.54 39.32
N ARG A 71 31.50 -17.55 39.87
CA ARG A 71 31.41 -18.96 39.47
C ARG A 71 30.60 -19.76 40.49
N LEU A 72 29.94 -20.82 40.03
CA LEU A 72 29.26 -21.73 40.92
C LEU A 72 30.26 -22.58 41.71
N PRO A 73 29.92 -23.02 42.94
CA PRO A 73 30.76 -23.93 43.71
C PRO A 73 30.99 -25.25 42.95
N ALA A 74 32.08 -25.95 43.28
CA ALA A 74 32.36 -27.28 42.74
C ALA A 74 31.14 -28.22 42.92
N ARG A 75 30.93 -29.11 41.93
CA ARG A 75 29.80 -30.06 41.87
C ARG A 75 28.41 -29.42 42.00
N THR A 76 28.25 -28.19 41.51
CA THR A 76 26.97 -27.48 41.51
C THR A 76 26.59 -27.06 40.08
N ILE A 77 25.40 -27.45 39.62
CA ILE A 77 24.88 -27.10 38.29
C ILE A 77 23.64 -26.21 38.44
N ALA A 78 23.62 -25.10 37.71
CA ALA A 78 22.41 -24.31 37.47
C ALA A 78 21.90 -24.56 36.05
N LEU A 79 20.78 -25.27 35.91
CA LEU A 79 20.12 -25.42 34.62
C LEU A 79 19.38 -24.13 34.28
N THR A 80 19.68 -23.57 33.12
CA THR A 80 19.06 -22.36 32.61
C THR A 80 18.35 -22.62 31.28
N PHE A 81 17.16 -22.03 31.12
CA PHE A 81 16.32 -22.19 29.93
C PHE A 81 15.97 -20.83 29.33
N ASP A 82 16.25 -20.66 28.04
CA ASP A 82 15.96 -19.44 27.29
C ASP A 82 14.77 -19.62 26.33
N ASP A 83 14.23 -18.51 25.87
CA ASP A 83 13.12 -18.32 24.90
C ASP A 83 11.68 -18.56 25.37
N GLY A 84 11.46 -19.27 26.48
CA GLY A 84 10.12 -19.55 26.99
C GLY A 84 9.34 -18.31 27.47
N PRO A 85 8.06 -18.47 27.84
CA PRO A 85 7.32 -19.73 27.89
C PRO A 85 6.64 -20.10 26.57
N ASP A 86 6.86 -21.33 26.09
CA ASP A 86 6.15 -21.95 24.96
C ASP A 86 5.00 -22.83 25.45
N PRO A 87 3.80 -22.78 24.82
CA PRO A 87 2.63 -23.54 25.27
C PRO A 87 2.74 -25.06 25.12
N THR A 88 3.71 -25.56 24.34
CA THR A 88 3.93 -26.99 24.09
C THR A 88 5.13 -27.53 24.86
N TRP A 89 6.24 -26.80 24.86
CA TRP A 89 7.54 -27.30 25.35
C TRP A 89 7.82 -26.94 26.80
N THR A 90 7.60 -25.70 27.24
CA THR A 90 7.79 -25.30 28.65
C THR A 90 7.05 -26.20 29.64
N PRO A 91 5.75 -26.56 29.44
CA PRO A 91 5.06 -27.49 30.35
C PRO A 91 5.75 -28.85 30.47
N ARG A 92 6.31 -29.36 29.37
CA ARG A 92 6.98 -30.67 29.33
C ARG A 92 8.36 -30.62 29.98
N VAL A 93 9.09 -29.51 29.82
CA VAL A 93 10.35 -29.27 30.54
C VAL A 93 10.09 -29.22 32.04
N LEU A 94 9.08 -28.46 32.48
CA LEU A 94 8.66 -28.39 33.88
C LEU A 94 8.30 -29.79 34.42
N ASP A 95 7.60 -30.61 33.65
CA ASP A 95 7.28 -31.98 34.05
C ASP A 95 8.50 -32.89 34.21
N VAL A 96 9.54 -32.74 33.36
CA VAL A 96 10.81 -33.46 33.53
C VAL A 96 11.52 -33.00 34.80
N LEU A 97 11.64 -31.67 35.01
CA LEU A 97 12.29 -31.10 36.19
C LEU A 97 11.60 -31.52 37.48
N ARG A 98 10.27 -31.51 37.50
CA ARG A 98 9.45 -31.96 38.62
C ARG A 98 9.66 -33.44 38.93
N ARG A 99 9.77 -34.31 37.90
CA ARG A 99 10.05 -35.75 38.08
C ARG A 99 11.39 -35.99 38.79
N HIS A 100 12.40 -35.17 38.52
CA HIS A 100 13.72 -35.30 39.13
C HIS A 100 13.96 -34.37 40.33
N HIS A 101 12.94 -33.62 40.76
CA HIS A 101 13.03 -32.64 41.84
C HIS A 101 14.15 -31.60 41.64
N THR A 102 14.35 -31.17 40.40
CA THR A 102 15.46 -30.32 39.99
C THR A 102 15.02 -28.85 39.86
N PRO A 103 15.54 -27.93 40.68
CA PRO A 103 15.31 -26.49 40.47
C PRO A 103 16.07 -26.00 39.23
N ALA A 104 15.56 -24.94 38.61
CA ALA A 104 16.11 -24.35 37.39
C ALA A 104 15.78 -22.86 37.31
N THR A 105 16.45 -22.13 36.42
CA THR A 105 16.20 -20.71 36.15
C THR A 105 15.76 -20.52 34.70
N PHE A 106 14.64 -19.84 34.45
CA PHE A 106 14.10 -19.61 33.11
C PHE A 106 14.25 -18.13 32.72
N PHE A 107 15.02 -17.83 31.69
CA PHE A 107 15.12 -16.51 31.10
C PHE A 107 14.02 -16.36 30.04
N VAL A 108 12.97 -15.62 30.40
CA VAL A 108 11.73 -15.59 29.63
C VAL A 108 11.61 -14.36 28.74
N ILE A 109 11.02 -14.57 27.56
CA ILE A 109 10.65 -13.50 26.63
C ILE A 109 9.36 -12.84 27.11
N GLY A 110 9.39 -11.53 27.32
CA GLY A 110 8.27 -10.80 27.90
C GLY A 110 6.96 -10.86 27.10
N SER A 111 7.03 -10.85 25.78
CA SER A 111 5.85 -11.02 24.91
C SER A 111 5.20 -12.40 25.06
N GLU A 112 6.00 -13.46 25.24
CA GLU A 112 5.50 -14.82 25.48
C GLU A 112 4.92 -14.97 26.89
N VAL A 113 5.51 -14.34 27.90
CA VAL A 113 4.93 -14.26 29.25
C VAL A 113 3.56 -13.57 29.22
N ALA A 114 3.40 -12.49 28.43
CA ALA A 114 2.13 -11.80 28.27
C ALA A 114 1.04 -12.69 27.61
N ARG A 115 1.44 -13.58 26.69
CA ARG A 115 0.55 -14.54 26.02
C ARG A 115 0.21 -15.75 26.88
N HIS A 116 1.18 -16.23 27.65
CA HIS A 116 1.11 -17.44 28.45
C HIS A 116 1.39 -17.17 29.95
N PRO A 117 0.64 -16.26 30.60
CA PRO A 117 0.92 -15.86 31.98
C PRO A 117 0.76 -17.01 32.99
N ASP A 118 -0.05 -18.01 32.64
CA ASP A 118 -0.28 -19.18 33.48
C ASP A 118 0.97 -20.07 33.56
N LEU A 119 1.79 -20.11 32.51
CA LEU A 119 3.06 -20.87 32.51
C LEU A 119 4.12 -20.18 33.37
N ALA A 120 4.28 -18.86 33.25
CA ALA A 120 5.19 -18.12 34.12
C ALA A 120 4.81 -18.26 35.60
N ARG A 121 3.50 -18.26 35.91
CA ARG A 121 3.00 -18.51 37.27
C ARG A 121 3.29 -19.93 37.74
N ARG A 122 3.10 -20.93 36.86
CA ARG A 122 3.43 -22.34 37.13
C ARG A 122 4.92 -22.52 37.41
N THR A 123 5.79 -21.94 36.60
CA THR A 123 7.26 -22.00 36.76
C THR A 123 7.67 -21.53 38.17
N VAL A 124 7.15 -20.39 38.63
CA VAL A 124 7.45 -19.88 39.98
C VAL A 124 6.80 -20.73 41.07
N ALA A 125 5.56 -21.19 40.87
CA ALA A 125 4.86 -22.03 41.84
C ALA A 125 5.52 -23.41 42.05
N GLU A 126 6.21 -23.94 41.04
CA GLU A 126 6.97 -25.19 41.12
C GLU A 126 8.39 -25.01 41.71
N GLY A 127 8.76 -23.79 42.11
CA GLY A 127 10.03 -23.50 42.80
C GLY A 127 11.19 -23.12 41.87
N HIS A 128 10.91 -22.84 40.59
CA HIS A 128 11.91 -22.37 39.64
C HIS A 128 12.05 -20.84 39.68
N GLU A 129 13.20 -20.35 39.23
CA GLU A 129 13.51 -18.93 39.16
C GLU A 129 13.19 -18.36 37.77
N LEU A 130 12.88 -17.05 37.69
CA LEU A 130 12.65 -16.35 36.43
C LEU A 130 13.72 -15.28 36.24
N GLY A 131 14.19 -15.12 35.02
CA GLY A 131 15.08 -14.05 34.57
C GLY A 131 14.49 -13.34 33.36
N VAL A 132 14.99 -12.15 33.05
CA VAL A 132 14.59 -11.37 31.88
C VAL A 132 15.41 -11.80 30.66
N HIS A 133 14.74 -12.12 29.55
CA HIS A 133 15.35 -12.40 28.25
C HIS A 133 14.86 -11.46 27.14
N THR A 134 14.68 -10.17 27.47
CA THR A 134 14.08 -9.13 26.61
C THR A 134 12.61 -9.38 26.22
N PHE A 135 11.97 -8.39 25.58
CA PHE A 135 10.53 -8.45 25.30
C PHE A 135 10.24 -9.13 23.97
N THR A 136 11.05 -8.85 22.94
CA THR A 136 10.88 -9.37 21.57
C THR A 136 12.08 -10.15 21.03
N HIS A 137 13.04 -10.54 21.90
CA HIS A 137 14.26 -11.26 21.52
C HIS A 137 15.16 -10.55 20.47
N PRO A 138 15.44 -9.23 20.58
CA PRO A 138 16.41 -8.58 19.71
C PRO A 138 17.85 -8.75 20.23
N ASP A 139 18.83 -8.61 19.34
CA ASP A 139 20.20 -8.32 19.76
C ASP A 139 20.23 -6.89 20.36
N ALA A 140 20.56 -6.80 21.64
CA ALA A 140 20.52 -5.54 22.37
C ALA A 140 21.65 -4.57 21.96
N SER A 141 22.77 -5.05 21.42
CA SER A 141 23.88 -4.22 20.95
C SER A 141 23.49 -3.34 19.76
N LEU A 142 22.56 -3.82 18.93
CA LEU A 142 22.06 -3.11 17.74
C LEU A 142 20.96 -2.09 18.06
N LEU A 143 20.55 -1.98 19.33
CA LEU A 143 19.44 -1.13 19.74
C LEU A 143 19.91 0.16 20.42
N PRO A 144 19.22 1.30 20.21
CA PRO A 144 19.49 2.51 20.96
C PRO A 144 19.10 2.33 22.44
N ALA A 145 19.75 3.09 23.33
CA ALA A 145 19.65 2.95 24.79
C ALA A 145 18.21 2.98 25.33
N TRP A 146 17.35 3.86 24.78
CA TRP A 146 15.96 3.97 25.19
C TRP A 146 15.15 2.71 24.86
N ARG A 147 15.49 2.03 23.76
CA ARG A 147 14.79 0.82 23.31
C ARG A 147 15.26 -0.41 24.08
N GLN A 148 16.56 -0.53 24.35
CA GLN A 148 17.09 -1.53 25.28
C GLN A 148 16.33 -1.45 26.61
N ARG A 149 16.17 -0.23 27.15
CA ARG A 149 15.38 0.02 28.37
C ARG A 149 13.96 -0.48 28.30
N MET A 150 13.31 -0.24 27.18
CA MET A 150 11.95 -0.69 26.96
C MET A 150 11.85 -2.22 26.97
N GLU A 151 12.80 -2.93 26.33
CA GLU A 151 12.79 -4.40 26.21
C GLU A 151 12.80 -5.10 27.59
N TYR A 152 13.78 -4.82 28.44
CA TYR A 152 13.83 -5.49 29.74
C TYR A 152 12.79 -4.92 30.74
N ALA A 153 12.40 -3.64 30.65
CA ALA A 153 11.37 -3.09 31.53
C ALA A 153 9.99 -3.69 31.24
N GLN A 154 9.62 -3.86 29.98
CA GLN A 154 8.34 -4.48 29.61
C GLN A 154 8.32 -5.97 29.95
N THR A 155 9.46 -6.65 29.85
CA THR A 155 9.59 -8.04 30.29
C THR A 155 9.39 -8.16 31.80
N GLN A 156 10.02 -7.28 32.57
CA GLN A 156 9.79 -7.19 34.01
C GLN A 156 8.31 -6.93 34.34
N MET A 157 7.64 -6.04 33.61
CA MET A 157 6.20 -5.82 33.77
C MET A 157 5.40 -7.10 33.47
N ALA A 158 5.71 -7.81 32.40
CA ALA A 158 5.03 -9.07 32.07
C ALA A 158 5.18 -10.11 33.20
N ILE A 159 6.40 -10.29 33.73
CA ILE A 159 6.69 -11.19 34.86
C ILE A 159 5.93 -10.76 36.13
N VAL A 160 5.95 -9.46 36.45
CA VAL A 160 5.22 -8.90 37.61
C VAL A 160 3.73 -9.17 37.50
N HIS A 161 3.13 -8.96 36.34
CA HIS A 161 1.71 -9.20 36.14
C HIS A 161 1.35 -10.69 36.19
N ALA A 162 2.15 -11.54 35.52
CA ALA A 162 1.85 -12.96 35.36
C ALA A 162 2.11 -13.79 36.63
N ALA A 163 3.32 -13.65 37.20
CA ALA A 163 3.83 -14.47 38.29
C ALA A 163 3.88 -13.71 39.64
N GLY A 164 3.74 -12.38 39.62
CA GLY A 164 3.66 -11.62 40.86
C GLY A 164 4.98 -11.36 41.57
N ILE A 165 6.07 -11.41 40.82
CA ILE A 165 7.45 -11.31 41.29
C ILE A 165 8.25 -10.32 40.43
N ARG A 166 9.35 -9.83 40.97
CA ARG A 166 10.38 -9.04 40.29
C ARG A 166 11.67 -9.84 40.30
N THR A 167 12.33 -9.92 39.16
CA THR A 167 13.67 -10.49 39.07
C THR A 167 14.71 -9.41 38.83
N SER A 168 15.94 -9.69 39.22
CA SER A 168 17.12 -8.88 38.90
C SER A 168 18.11 -9.64 38.01
N LEU A 169 17.77 -10.87 37.59
CA LEU A 169 18.54 -11.62 36.62
C LEU A 169 18.15 -11.22 35.19
N LEU A 170 19.15 -11.05 34.34
CA LEU A 170 18.97 -10.75 32.93
C LEU A 170 19.97 -11.56 32.10
N ARG A 171 19.52 -12.12 30.99
CA ARG A 171 20.38 -12.70 29.96
C ARG A 171 20.04 -12.06 28.63
N PHE A 172 21.02 -11.52 27.93
CA PHE A 172 20.77 -10.93 26.62
C PHE A 172 20.67 -12.04 25.56
N PRO A 173 19.74 -11.94 24.59
CA PRO A 173 19.76 -12.77 23.39
C PRO A 173 21.14 -12.74 22.73
N TYR A 174 21.56 -13.88 22.18
CA TYR A 174 22.87 -14.08 21.53
C TYR A 174 24.09 -13.85 22.44
N SER A 175 23.92 -13.87 23.77
CA SER A 175 25.04 -13.92 24.71
C SER A 175 25.39 -15.36 25.05
N SER A 176 26.69 -15.67 25.15
CA SER A 176 27.18 -17.05 25.33
C SER A 176 28.08 -17.17 26.56
N VAL A 177 29.40 -17.07 26.41
CA VAL A 177 30.39 -17.23 27.48
C VAL A 177 30.99 -15.86 27.87
N PRO A 178 31.58 -15.71 29.07
CA PRO A 178 32.22 -14.45 29.47
C PRO A 178 33.26 -13.95 28.46
N SER A 179 34.03 -14.86 27.86
CA SER A 179 35.05 -14.54 26.84
C SER A 179 34.48 -14.09 25.49
N ALA A 180 33.16 -14.18 25.28
CA ALA A 180 32.49 -13.70 24.06
C ALA A 180 31.93 -12.28 24.21
N VAL A 181 32.12 -11.63 25.38
CA VAL A 181 31.73 -10.22 25.56
C VAL A 181 32.70 -9.33 24.79
N ASP A 182 32.19 -8.45 23.95
CA ASP A 182 32.95 -7.54 23.08
C ASP A 182 32.63 -6.06 23.37
N ASP A 183 33.29 -5.16 22.65
CA ASP A 183 33.14 -3.70 22.80
C ASP A 183 31.72 -3.21 22.45
N ALA A 184 30.96 -3.99 21.68
CA ALA A 184 29.56 -3.69 21.38
C ALA A 184 28.63 -4.07 22.55
N ASN A 185 28.86 -5.21 23.19
CA ASN A 185 28.03 -5.75 24.27
C ASN A 185 28.32 -5.14 25.63
N TRP A 186 29.58 -4.78 25.91
CA TRP A 186 29.99 -4.28 27.22
C TRP A 186 29.25 -3.00 27.69
N PRO A 187 29.06 -1.96 26.86
CA PRO A 187 28.26 -0.80 27.24
C PRO A 187 26.79 -1.12 27.51
N VAL A 188 26.24 -2.18 26.89
CA VAL A 188 24.87 -2.64 27.13
C VAL A 188 24.76 -3.27 28.52
N ILE A 189 25.71 -4.15 28.86
CA ILE A 189 25.80 -4.81 30.18
C ILE A 189 25.92 -3.76 31.30
N ARG A 190 26.81 -2.78 31.14
CA ARG A 190 26.99 -1.67 32.11
C ARG A 190 25.69 -0.87 32.32
N ARG A 191 24.96 -0.56 31.25
CA ARG A 191 23.68 0.19 31.34
C ARG A 191 22.57 -0.59 32.02
N ALA A 192 22.49 -1.91 31.79
CA ALA A 192 21.55 -2.78 32.48
C ALA A 192 21.90 -2.93 33.97
N ALA A 193 23.20 -3.02 34.29
CA ALA A 193 23.67 -3.03 35.66
C ALA A 193 23.33 -1.73 36.40
N GLY A 194 23.46 -0.56 35.76
CA GLY A 194 22.99 0.72 36.31
C GLY A 194 21.47 0.76 36.62
N GLN A 195 20.70 -0.25 36.20
CA GLN A 195 19.27 -0.41 36.46
C GLN A 195 18.97 -1.57 37.42
N GLY A 196 20.02 -2.15 38.02
CA GLY A 196 19.92 -3.17 39.07
C GLY A 196 19.99 -4.60 38.59
N TYR A 197 20.21 -4.86 37.29
CA TYR A 197 20.31 -6.22 36.76
C TYR A 197 21.71 -6.83 36.97
N LEU A 198 21.77 -8.14 37.24
CA LEU A 198 22.96 -8.96 36.98
C LEU A 198 22.80 -9.66 35.64
N THR A 199 23.84 -9.59 34.83
CA THR A 199 23.88 -10.29 33.54
C THR A 199 24.36 -11.71 33.76
N VAL A 200 23.59 -12.69 33.30
CA VAL A 200 23.92 -14.11 33.38
C VAL A 200 24.20 -14.62 31.98
N VAL A 201 25.41 -15.12 31.78
CA VAL A 201 25.85 -15.84 30.57
C VAL A 201 25.94 -17.34 30.93
N ASN A 202 26.66 -18.17 30.17
CA ASN A 202 26.80 -19.61 30.45
C ASN A 202 28.26 -20.07 30.47
N ASP A 203 28.51 -21.21 31.13
CA ASP A 203 29.78 -21.94 31.01
C ASP A 203 29.68 -22.99 29.90
N LEU A 204 28.51 -23.65 29.80
CA LEU A 204 28.23 -24.74 28.88
C LEU A 204 26.96 -24.45 28.10
N ASP A 205 26.99 -24.66 26.79
CA ASP A 205 25.84 -24.55 25.89
C ASP A 205 25.48 -25.94 25.35
N GLY A 206 24.23 -26.37 25.52
CA GLY A 206 23.75 -27.63 24.97
C GLY A 206 23.69 -27.66 23.44
N GLU A 207 23.71 -26.49 22.78
CA GLU A 207 23.42 -26.30 21.35
C GLU A 207 22.10 -26.97 20.93
N ASP A 208 21.18 -27.15 21.88
CA ASP A 208 19.99 -27.95 21.70
C ASP A 208 19.06 -27.33 20.65
N TRP A 209 19.10 -26.01 20.51
CA TRP A 209 18.43 -25.25 19.45
C TRP A 209 18.73 -25.79 18.04
N ALA A 210 19.98 -26.21 17.77
CA ALA A 210 20.43 -26.77 16.50
C ALA A 210 20.00 -28.24 16.28
N ARG A 211 19.50 -28.91 17.33
CA ARG A 211 19.08 -30.32 17.35
C ARG A 211 20.20 -31.32 16.95
N PRO A 212 21.38 -31.27 17.59
CA PRO A 212 22.55 -32.08 17.21
C PRO A 212 22.46 -33.57 17.63
N GLY A 213 21.36 -33.99 18.28
CA GLY A 213 21.15 -35.32 18.82
C GLY A 213 21.34 -35.39 20.34
N VAL A 214 20.62 -36.32 20.99
CA VAL A 214 20.56 -36.43 22.46
C VAL A 214 21.93 -36.67 23.10
N ASP A 215 22.76 -37.55 22.53
CA ASP A 215 24.10 -37.84 23.07
C ASP A 215 25.03 -36.62 23.03
N THR A 216 24.95 -35.84 21.96
CA THR A 216 25.74 -34.60 21.81
C THR A 216 25.31 -33.57 22.82
N ILE A 217 23.98 -33.37 23.00
CA ILE A 217 23.47 -32.47 24.03
C ILE A 217 23.98 -32.91 25.40
N VAL A 218 23.76 -34.17 25.82
CA VAL A 218 24.21 -34.65 27.15
C VAL A 218 25.71 -34.46 27.38
N ARG A 219 26.53 -34.69 26.34
CA ARG A 219 27.99 -34.44 26.40
C ARG A 219 28.30 -32.96 26.59
N ASN A 220 27.67 -32.07 25.83
CA ASN A 220 27.88 -30.63 25.92
C ASN A 220 27.44 -30.06 27.28
N LEU A 221 26.39 -30.63 27.89
CA LEU A 221 25.93 -30.22 29.22
C LEU A 221 26.85 -30.69 30.37
N THR A 222 27.77 -31.63 30.14
CA THR A 222 28.56 -32.27 31.21
C THR A 222 29.81 -31.47 31.56
N PRO A 223 29.94 -30.92 32.79
CA PRO A 223 31.12 -30.16 33.19
C PRO A 223 32.38 -31.02 33.27
N ALA A 224 33.54 -30.41 33.07
CA ALA A 224 34.83 -31.07 33.21
C ALA A 224 35.21 -31.23 34.70
N GLY A 225 35.64 -32.44 35.08
CA GLY A 225 36.08 -32.74 36.45
C GLY A 225 34.97 -32.54 37.49
N ASP A 226 35.26 -31.72 38.51
CA ASP A 226 34.33 -31.34 39.58
C ASP A 226 33.83 -29.89 39.45
N ALA A 227 34.02 -29.25 38.29
CA ALA A 227 33.64 -27.85 38.10
C ALA A 227 32.13 -27.63 38.25
N GLY A 228 31.74 -26.54 38.92
CA GLY A 228 30.37 -26.03 38.87
C GLY A 228 30.10 -25.32 37.55
N ALA A 229 28.86 -25.34 37.07
CA ALA A 229 28.51 -24.79 35.76
C ALA A 229 27.10 -24.19 35.69
N VAL A 230 26.97 -23.03 35.04
CA VAL A 230 25.71 -22.51 34.50
C VAL A 230 25.53 -23.09 33.10
N VAL A 231 24.47 -23.87 32.91
CA VAL A 231 24.21 -24.64 31.70
C VAL A 231 23.05 -24.04 30.93
N LEU A 232 23.25 -23.72 29.65
CA LEU A 232 22.23 -23.16 28.75
C LEU A 232 21.50 -24.25 27.95
N LEU A 233 20.18 -24.15 27.93
CA LEU A 233 19.23 -24.95 27.15
C LEU A 233 18.07 -24.05 26.69
N HIS A 234 17.21 -24.55 25.80
CA HIS A 234 16.05 -23.79 25.30
C HIS A 234 14.74 -24.54 25.59
N ASP A 235 13.73 -23.81 26.07
CA ASP A 235 12.37 -24.35 26.27
C ASP A 235 11.36 -23.84 25.23
N ALA A 236 11.82 -23.13 24.20
CA ALA A 236 11.04 -22.72 23.02
C ALA A 236 11.87 -22.78 21.72
N GLY A 237 11.60 -21.91 20.73
CA GLY A 237 12.43 -21.81 19.51
C GLY A 237 12.33 -22.96 18.50
N GLY A 238 11.32 -23.84 18.60
CA GLY A 238 11.11 -24.96 17.67
C GLY A 238 10.83 -26.28 18.37
N ASP A 239 11.11 -27.40 17.72
CA ASP A 239 10.95 -28.73 18.32
C ASP A 239 12.04 -29.01 19.38
N ARG A 240 11.64 -29.19 20.65
CA ARG A 240 12.52 -29.43 21.80
C ARG A 240 12.50 -30.88 22.29
N SER A 241 12.09 -31.84 21.46
CA SER A 241 12.03 -33.27 21.85
C SER A 241 13.39 -33.84 22.28
N GLN A 242 14.48 -33.44 21.61
CA GLN A 242 15.84 -33.86 21.98
C GLN A 242 16.28 -33.27 23.32
N THR A 243 15.92 -32.01 23.61
CA THR A 243 16.19 -31.34 24.89
C THR A 243 15.54 -32.11 26.05
N LEU A 244 14.26 -32.50 25.90
CA LEU A 244 13.54 -33.28 26.92
C LEU A 244 14.21 -34.64 27.17
N ALA A 245 14.57 -35.36 26.12
CA ALA A 245 15.24 -36.65 26.23
C ALA A 245 16.64 -36.53 26.85
N ALA A 246 17.38 -35.47 26.53
CA ALA A 246 18.68 -35.19 27.10
C ALA A 246 18.57 -34.88 28.59
N LEU A 247 17.60 -34.05 29.01
CA LEU A 247 17.36 -33.75 30.43
C LEU A 247 17.02 -35.00 31.25
N ASP A 248 16.15 -35.87 30.72
CA ASP A 248 15.71 -37.09 31.43
C ASP A 248 16.85 -38.09 31.66
N ARG A 249 17.95 -37.96 30.90
CA ARG A 249 19.19 -38.74 31.07
C ARG A 249 20.27 -37.99 31.86
N PHE A 250 20.45 -36.71 31.58
CA PHE A 250 21.53 -35.89 32.14
C PHE A 250 21.37 -35.69 33.65
N ILE A 251 20.15 -35.42 34.11
CA ILE A 251 19.89 -35.13 35.52
C ILE A 251 20.26 -36.34 36.41
N PRO A 252 19.74 -37.57 36.16
CA PRO A 252 20.15 -38.75 36.94
C PRO A 252 21.65 -39.03 36.87
N LEU A 253 22.26 -38.85 35.69
CA LEU A 253 23.70 -39.07 35.49
C LEU A 253 24.54 -38.16 36.38
N MET A 254 24.20 -36.88 36.48
CA MET A 254 24.94 -35.91 37.31
C MET A 254 24.68 -36.13 38.80
N LEU A 255 23.44 -36.44 39.20
CA LEU A 255 23.13 -36.83 40.58
C LEU A 255 23.95 -38.05 41.03
N ALA A 256 24.08 -39.06 40.17
CA ALA A 256 24.91 -40.24 40.44
C ALA A 256 26.41 -39.93 40.55
N ARG A 257 26.87 -38.83 39.91
CA ARG A 257 28.24 -38.31 40.03
C ARG A 257 28.44 -37.36 41.22
N GLY A 258 27.42 -37.18 42.07
CA GLY A 258 27.49 -36.35 43.26
C GLY A 258 27.31 -34.85 43.01
N TYR A 259 26.80 -34.45 41.85
CA TYR A 259 26.43 -33.06 41.59
C TYR A 259 25.11 -32.69 42.26
N THR A 260 24.98 -31.41 42.62
CA THR A 260 23.72 -30.82 43.09
C THR A 260 23.19 -29.80 42.10
N PHE A 261 21.86 -29.73 41.97
CA PHE A 261 21.20 -28.74 41.13
C PHE A 261 20.68 -27.56 41.95
N THR A 262 20.76 -26.36 41.37
CA THR A 262 20.34 -25.11 42.01
C THR A 262 19.78 -24.12 40.98
N THR A 263 19.13 -23.06 41.45
CA THR A 263 18.90 -21.85 40.64
C THR A 263 20.16 -20.98 40.63
N VAL A 264 20.27 -20.06 39.67
CA VAL A 264 21.41 -19.15 39.52
C VAL A 264 21.63 -18.33 40.80
N SER A 265 20.58 -17.69 41.34
CA SER A 265 20.71 -16.87 42.56
C SER A 265 21.15 -17.68 43.78
N ALA A 266 20.58 -18.87 43.97
CA ALA A 266 20.96 -19.75 45.07
C ALA A 266 22.39 -20.27 44.92
N GLY A 267 22.85 -20.53 43.69
CA GLY A 267 24.22 -20.92 43.39
C GLY A 267 25.23 -19.80 43.71
N ILE A 268 24.92 -18.56 43.32
CA ILE A 268 25.73 -17.37 43.64
C ILE A 268 25.81 -17.14 45.16
N ASN A 269 24.71 -17.36 45.88
CA ASN A 269 24.67 -17.20 47.34
C ASN A 269 25.53 -18.26 48.05
N ARG A 270 25.56 -19.50 47.54
CA ARG A 270 26.47 -20.54 48.04
C ARG A 270 27.93 -20.23 47.75
N ALA A 271 28.23 -19.60 46.61
CA ALA A 271 29.59 -19.15 46.28
C ALA A 271 30.06 -17.97 47.15
N ARG A 272 29.15 -17.27 47.82
CA ARG A 272 29.44 -16.08 48.64
C ARG A 272 28.70 -16.11 49.97
N PRO A 273 29.06 -17.04 50.88
CA PRO A 273 28.36 -17.20 52.15
C PRO A 273 28.44 -15.95 53.04
N ASP A 274 29.51 -15.14 52.89
CA ASP A 274 29.77 -13.95 53.71
C ASP A 274 29.17 -12.66 53.15
N ALA A 275 28.52 -12.71 51.98
CA ALA A 275 27.89 -11.55 51.35
C ALA A 275 26.37 -11.54 51.59
N PRO A 276 25.71 -10.36 51.57
CA PRO A 276 24.25 -10.30 51.60
C PRO A 276 23.63 -11.17 50.49
N ALA A 277 22.71 -12.04 50.90
CA ALA A 277 22.05 -12.96 49.98
C ALA A 277 21.35 -12.20 48.85
N TYR A 278 21.65 -12.60 47.63
CA TYR A 278 20.96 -12.11 46.45
C TYR A 278 19.57 -12.73 46.38
N ALA A 279 18.54 -11.88 46.44
CA ALA A 279 17.15 -12.34 46.59
C ALA A 279 16.55 -12.95 45.32
N GLY A 280 17.20 -12.84 44.16
CA GLY A 280 16.72 -13.38 42.89
C GLY A 280 15.33 -12.84 42.52
N ASN A 281 14.30 -13.67 42.77
CA ASN A 281 12.89 -13.35 42.63
C ASN A 281 12.29 -12.76 43.92
N VAL A 282 11.89 -11.49 43.89
CA VAL A 282 11.25 -10.79 45.01
C VAL A 282 9.75 -10.63 44.77
N ALA A 283 8.92 -10.81 45.79
CA ALA A 283 7.47 -10.62 45.66
C ALA A 283 7.11 -9.17 45.24
N ALA A 284 6.27 -9.03 44.23
CA ALA A 284 5.78 -7.74 43.75
C ALA A 284 4.49 -7.32 44.48
N SER A 285 4.35 -6.02 44.78
CA SER A 285 3.16 -5.49 45.43
C SER A 285 1.93 -5.54 44.52
N THR A 286 0.73 -5.50 45.09
CA THR A 286 -0.53 -5.41 44.33
C THR A 286 -0.54 -4.19 43.40
N GLY A 287 0.00 -3.05 43.85
CA GLY A 287 0.13 -1.84 43.04
C GLY A 287 1.03 -2.03 41.82
N ASP A 288 2.12 -2.78 41.95
CA ASP A 288 3.00 -3.09 40.82
C ASP A 288 2.32 -3.99 39.80
N ARG A 289 1.54 -4.98 40.25
CA ARG A 289 0.75 -5.87 39.37
C ARG A 289 -0.28 -5.09 38.54
N TRP A 290 -0.95 -4.11 39.15
CA TRP A 290 -1.89 -3.22 38.44
C TRP A 290 -1.20 -2.32 37.42
N ARG A 291 -0.04 -1.75 37.76
CA ARG A 291 0.75 -0.92 36.84
C ARG A 291 1.28 -1.72 35.64
N ALA A 292 1.57 -2.99 35.85
CA ALA A 292 2.07 -3.90 34.83
C ALA A 292 0.98 -4.48 33.90
N ALA A 293 -0.26 -4.58 34.39
CA ALA A 293 -1.37 -5.22 33.68
C ALA A 293 -1.68 -4.67 32.26
N PRO A 294 -1.61 -3.34 31.99
CA PRO A 294 -1.93 -2.80 30.68
C PRO A 294 -1.11 -3.37 29.52
N VAL A 295 0.18 -3.68 29.75
CA VAL A 295 1.05 -4.28 28.72
C VAL A 295 0.53 -5.66 28.32
N CYS A 296 0.20 -6.50 29.30
CA CYS A 296 -0.34 -7.83 29.05
C CYS A 296 -1.75 -7.79 28.44
N TRP A 297 -2.62 -6.89 28.91
CA TRP A 297 -3.96 -6.73 28.33
C TRP A 297 -3.91 -6.25 26.88
N ALA A 298 -3.01 -5.32 26.54
CA ALA A 298 -2.86 -4.82 25.19
C ALA A 298 -2.50 -5.96 24.20
N ILE A 299 -1.53 -6.79 24.55
CA ILE A 299 -1.12 -7.95 23.74
C ILE A 299 -2.27 -8.95 23.62
N ARG A 300 -2.87 -9.37 24.74
CA ARG A 300 -3.94 -10.36 24.72
C ARG A 300 -5.19 -9.89 23.97
N LEU A 301 -5.51 -8.60 24.06
CA LEU A 301 -6.60 -8.00 23.29
C LEU A 301 -6.27 -8.01 21.79
N ALA A 302 -5.04 -7.66 21.42
CA ALA A 302 -4.58 -7.70 20.03
C ALA A 302 -4.63 -9.13 19.45
N ASP A 303 -4.07 -10.12 20.16
CA ASP A 303 -4.14 -11.54 19.80
C ASP A 303 -5.59 -12.03 19.69
N GLY A 304 -6.46 -11.60 20.61
CA GLY A 304 -7.87 -11.98 20.63
C GLY A 304 -8.63 -11.43 19.42
N ILE A 305 -8.41 -10.16 19.08
CA ILE A 305 -8.99 -9.52 17.90
C ILE A 305 -8.50 -10.21 16.63
N LEU A 306 -7.20 -10.48 16.51
CA LEU A 306 -6.64 -11.16 15.34
C LEU A 306 -7.16 -12.59 15.18
N ARG A 307 -7.27 -13.36 16.27
CA ARG A 307 -7.92 -14.68 16.24
C ARG A 307 -9.40 -14.59 15.81
N GLY A 308 -10.14 -13.60 16.32
CA GLY A 308 -11.51 -13.35 15.90
C GLY A 308 -11.62 -12.99 14.41
N LEU A 309 -10.74 -12.14 13.91
CA LEU A 309 -10.67 -11.78 12.49
C LEU A 309 -10.26 -12.98 11.62
N ALA A 310 -9.34 -13.82 12.08
CA ALA A 310 -8.95 -15.05 11.39
C ALA A 310 -10.12 -16.04 11.31
N LEU A 311 -10.90 -16.20 12.38
CA LEU A 311 -12.12 -17.02 12.36
C LEU A 311 -13.17 -16.47 11.38
N ILE A 312 -13.41 -15.15 11.42
CA ILE A 312 -14.29 -14.48 10.45
C ILE A 312 -13.78 -14.74 9.04
N PHE A 313 -12.48 -14.66 8.79
CA PHE A 313 -11.89 -14.94 7.49
C PHE A 313 -12.17 -16.37 7.02
N VAL A 314 -11.99 -17.38 7.88
CA VAL A 314 -12.33 -18.77 7.56
C VAL A 314 -13.81 -18.90 7.21
N VAL A 315 -14.71 -18.32 8.02
CA VAL A 315 -16.16 -18.36 7.77
C VAL A 315 -16.52 -17.68 6.44
N VAL A 316 -15.98 -16.49 6.17
CA VAL A 316 -16.20 -15.76 4.92
C VAL A 316 -15.66 -16.55 3.73
N GLY A 317 -14.47 -17.13 3.85
CA GLY A 317 -13.86 -17.98 2.83
C GLY A 317 -14.71 -19.20 2.51
N LEU A 318 -15.22 -19.90 3.53
CA LEU A 318 -16.13 -21.03 3.36
C LEU A 318 -17.45 -20.63 2.72
N LEU A 319 -18.05 -19.50 3.11
CA LEU A 319 -19.28 -18.97 2.50
C LEU A 319 -19.07 -18.58 1.03
N MET A 320 -17.95 -17.92 0.71
CA MET A 320 -17.55 -17.59 -0.66
C MET A 320 -17.37 -18.84 -1.51
N LEU A 321 -16.68 -19.85 -0.97
CA LEU A 321 -16.45 -21.12 -1.66
C LEU A 321 -17.76 -21.86 -1.89
N ALA A 322 -18.61 -21.98 -0.86
CA ALA A 322 -19.93 -22.60 -0.96
C ALA A 322 -20.80 -21.91 -2.01
N ARG A 323 -20.87 -20.57 -2.01
CA ARG A 323 -21.56 -19.79 -3.05
C ARG A 323 -20.99 -20.09 -4.43
N THR A 324 -19.68 -20.08 -4.58
CA THR A 324 -19.01 -20.29 -5.86
C THR A 324 -19.29 -21.68 -6.42
N VAL A 325 -19.18 -22.72 -5.58
CA VAL A 325 -19.53 -24.10 -5.95
C VAL A 325 -20.99 -24.19 -6.37
N MET A 326 -21.91 -23.64 -5.57
CA MET A 326 -23.34 -23.63 -5.89
C MET A 326 -23.63 -22.92 -7.22
N LEU A 327 -23.02 -21.75 -7.43
CA LEU A 327 -23.13 -20.96 -8.65
C LEU A 327 -22.64 -21.73 -9.87
N LEU A 328 -21.45 -22.36 -9.80
CA LEU A 328 -20.88 -23.14 -10.89
C LEU A 328 -21.74 -24.38 -11.20
N LEU A 329 -22.24 -25.08 -10.18
CA LEU A 329 -23.09 -26.26 -10.35
C LEU A 329 -24.44 -25.90 -10.97
N LEU A 330 -25.13 -24.90 -10.44
CA LEU A 330 -26.46 -24.51 -10.91
C LEU A 330 -26.42 -23.88 -12.30
N ALA A 331 -25.44 -23.01 -12.57
CA ALA A 331 -25.28 -22.41 -13.90
C ALA A 331 -24.92 -23.46 -14.96
N ARG A 332 -24.03 -24.43 -14.64
CA ARG A 332 -23.72 -25.55 -15.55
C ARG A 332 -24.92 -26.46 -15.78
N ARG A 333 -25.69 -26.78 -14.73
CA ARG A 333 -26.93 -27.58 -14.85
C ARG A 333 -27.94 -26.87 -15.77
N LEU A 334 -28.16 -25.58 -15.59
CA LEU A 334 -29.05 -24.79 -16.46
C LEU A 334 -28.53 -24.76 -17.91
N ALA A 335 -27.24 -24.50 -18.10
CA ALA A 335 -26.62 -24.47 -19.43
C ALA A 335 -26.59 -25.84 -20.13
N ARG A 336 -26.52 -26.95 -19.38
CA ARG A 336 -26.67 -28.31 -19.92
C ARG A 336 -28.12 -28.59 -20.29
N ARG A 337 -29.10 -28.24 -19.43
CA ARG A 337 -30.54 -28.41 -19.75
C ARG A 337 -30.96 -27.64 -20.99
N ARG A 338 -30.56 -26.36 -21.12
CA ARG A 338 -30.81 -25.54 -22.33
C ARG A 338 -30.11 -26.06 -23.60
N ARG A 339 -29.10 -26.92 -23.47
CA ARG A 339 -28.41 -27.58 -24.60
C ARG A 339 -29.01 -28.94 -24.95
N ALA A 340 -29.38 -29.73 -23.94
CA ALA A 340 -29.89 -31.09 -24.08
C ALA A 340 -31.36 -31.12 -24.52
N GLN A 341 -32.16 -30.13 -24.14
CA GLN A 341 -33.46 -29.88 -24.73
C GLN A 341 -33.31 -28.79 -25.79
N ARG A 342 -33.93 -28.97 -26.97
CA ARG A 342 -34.39 -27.83 -27.79
C ARG A 342 -35.42 -27.07 -26.93
N TRP A 343 -34.96 -26.28 -25.97
CA TRP A 343 -35.81 -25.58 -25.01
C TRP A 343 -36.71 -24.61 -25.80
N PRO A 344 -38.02 -24.86 -25.90
CA PRO A 344 -38.87 -24.12 -26.81
C PRO A 344 -39.42 -22.95 -26.00
N TRP A 345 -38.65 -21.88 -25.89
CA TRP A 345 -39.39 -20.64 -25.99
C TRP A 345 -40.04 -20.67 -27.37
N GLY A 346 -41.37 -20.61 -27.41
CA GLY A 346 -42.09 -20.64 -28.68
C GLY A 346 -41.66 -19.46 -29.55
N VAL A 347 -41.85 -19.57 -30.86
CA VAL A 347 -41.70 -18.41 -31.74
C VAL A 347 -42.89 -17.49 -31.46
N THR A 348 -42.61 -16.25 -31.05
CA THR A 348 -43.63 -15.20 -30.95
C THR A 348 -43.31 -14.12 -31.95
N THR A 349 -44.32 -13.72 -32.73
CA THR A 349 -44.27 -12.60 -33.68
C THR A 349 -45.11 -11.43 -33.18
N ALA A 350 -45.53 -11.46 -31.91
CA ALA A 350 -46.29 -10.37 -31.31
C ALA A 350 -45.50 -9.05 -31.44
N PRO A 351 -46.15 -7.96 -31.88
CA PRO A 351 -45.48 -6.68 -32.03
C PRO A 351 -45.05 -6.12 -30.66
N VAL A 352 -44.04 -5.25 -30.68
CA VAL A 352 -43.41 -4.72 -29.46
C VAL A 352 -43.25 -3.21 -29.49
N SER A 353 -43.31 -2.59 -28.31
CA SER A 353 -42.99 -1.17 -28.14
C SER A 353 -41.65 -1.04 -27.42
N VAL A 354 -40.66 -0.45 -28.08
CA VAL A 354 -39.31 -0.19 -27.57
C VAL A 354 -39.21 1.25 -27.10
N ILE A 355 -38.96 1.46 -25.81
CA ILE A 355 -38.84 2.79 -25.21
C ILE A 355 -37.36 3.13 -25.01
N VAL A 356 -36.94 4.27 -25.59
CA VAL A 356 -35.58 4.81 -25.51
C VAL A 356 -35.60 6.14 -24.76
N PRO A 357 -35.35 6.19 -23.44
CA PRO A 357 -35.22 7.46 -22.72
C PRO A 357 -33.89 8.13 -23.09
N ALA A 358 -33.94 9.39 -23.50
CA ALA A 358 -32.77 10.15 -23.95
C ALA A 358 -32.68 11.50 -23.24
N TYR A 359 -31.47 11.87 -22.78
CA TYR A 359 -31.17 13.21 -22.27
C TYR A 359 -29.72 13.58 -22.56
N ASN A 360 -29.50 14.48 -23.51
CA ASN A 360 -28.18 14.88 -24.01
C ASN A 360 -27.31 13.68 -24.47
N GLU A 361 -27.86 12.88 -25.38
CA GLU A 361 -27.27 11.63 -25.89
C GLU A 361 -26.95 11.70 -27.39
N ARG A 362 -26.69 12.91 -27.92
CA ARG A 362 -26.41 13.15 -29.35
C ARG A 362 -25.33 12.22 -29.92
N ALA A 363 -24.33 11.86 -29.11
CA ALA A 363 -23.20 11.04 -29.54
C ALA A 363 -23.56 9.57 -29.84
N GLY A 364 -24.54 8.99 -29.15
CA GLY A 364 -24.87 7.56 -29.23
C GLY A 364 -26.24 7.24 -29.84
N ILE A 365 -27.20 8.17 -29.76
CA ILE A 365 -28.61 7.91 -30.05
C ILE A 365 -28.88 7.37 -31.47
N VAL A 366 -28.13 7.84 -32.47
CA VAL A 366 -28.33 7.42 -33.88
C VAL A 366 -28.02 5.94 -34.07
N ALA A 367 -26.91 5.46 -33.49
CA ALA A 367 -26.53 4.05 -33.58
C ALA A 367 -27.56 3.15 -32.88
N THR A 368 -28.02 3.59 -31.69
CA THR A 368 -29.07 2.92 -30.92
C THR A 368 -30.35 2.77 -31.75
N VAL A 369 -30.95 3.87 -32.20
CA VAL A 369 -32.23 3.85 -32.94
C VAL A 369 -32.13 3.03 -34.22
N ARG A 370 -31.03 3.18 -34.99
CA ARG A 370 -30.83 2.37 -36.21
C ARG A 370 -30.74 0.87 -35.91
N SER A 371 -30.08 0.47 -34.82
CA SER A 371 -29.97 -0.94 -34.44
C SER A 371 -31.30 -1.57 -34.02
N LEU A 372 -32.22 -0.77 -33.48
CA LEU A 372 -33.56 -1.21 -33.08
C LEU A 372 -34.46 -1.40 -34.29
N VAL A 373 -34.43 -0.47 -35.24
CA VAL A 373 -35.21 -0.57 -36.49
C VAL A 373 -34.70 -1.70 -37.38
N ALA A 374 -33.39 -1.97 -37.37
CA ALA A 374 -32.76 -3.03 -38.17
C ALA A 374 -32.90 -4.45 -37.56
N ASN A 375 -33.63 -4.63 -36.45
CA ASN A 375 -33.82 -5.95 -35.85
C ASN A 375 -34.73 -6.85 -36.70
N ASP A 376 -34.53 -8.16 -36.63
CA ASP A 376 -35.24 -9.16 -37.45
C ASP A 376 -36.67 -9.50 -36.94
N HIS A 377 -37.14 -8.84 -35.88
CA HIS A 377 -38.44 -9.07 -35.28
C HIS A 377 -39.54 -8.26 -35.99
N PRO A 378 -40.67 -8.86 -36.38
CA PRO A 378 -41.76 -8.12 -37.02
C PRO A 378 -42.48 -7.19 -36.03
N GLY A 379 -42.96 -6.05 -36.53
CA GLY A 379 -43.84 -5.15 -35.76
C GLY A 379 -43.15 -4.43 -34.59
N ILE A 380 -42.01 -3.78 -34.86
CA ILE A 380 -41.28 -2.98 -33.87
C ILE A 380 -41.77 -1.52 -33.95
N GLU A 381 -42.29 -1.01 -32.83
CA GLU A 381 -42.53 0.42 -32.60
C GLU A 381 -41.42 0.97 -31.70
N VAL A 382 -40.69 1.98 -32.15
CA VAL A 382 -39.63 2.64 -31.36
C VAL A 382 -40.13 4.00 -30.88
N ILE A 383 -40.17 4.21 -29.57
CA ILE A 383 -40.58 5.45 -28.91
C ILE A 383 -39.36 6.06 -28.22
N VAL A 384 -38.79 7.09 -28.82
CA VAL A 384 -37.69 7.86 -28.23
C VAL A 384 -38.28 8.97 -27.37
N VAL A 385 -38.02 8.94 -26.07
CA VAL A 385 -38.52 9.94 -25.11
C VAL A 385 -37.37 10.88 -24.76
N ASP A 386 -37.38 12.07 -25.34
CA ASP A 386 -36.44 13.15 -25.03
C ASP A 386 -36.85 13.86 -23.73
N ASP A 387 -36.05 13.69 -22.69
CA ASP A 387 -36.25 14.25 -21.34
C ASP A 387 -35.65 15.66 -21.22
N GLY A 388 -35.90 16.50 -22.22
CA GLY A 388 -35.51 17.92 -22.25
C GLY A 388 -34.04 18.13 -22.64
N SER A 389 -33.57 17.46 -23.69
CA SER A 389 -32.18 17.60 -24.14
C SER A 389 -31.87 19.02 -24.64
N THR A 390 -30.63 19.42 -24.46
CA THR A 390 -30.09 20.75 -24.84
C THR A 390 -29.06 20.69 -25.97
N ASP A 391 -28.65 19.48 -26.38
CA ASP A 391 -27.62 19.24 -27.38
C ASP A 391 -28.18 18.87 -28.77
N GLY A 392 -29.50 19.00 -28.98
CA GLY A 392 -30.18 18.63 -30.22
C GLY A 392 -30.38 17.12 -30.42
N THR A 393 -30.38 16.33 -29.34
CA THR A 393 -30.66 14.87 -29.40
C THR A 393 -31.98 14.55 -30.09
N ALA A 394 -33.09 15.19 -29.70
CA ALA A 394 -34.41 14.96 -30.30
C ALA A 394 -34.43 15.28 -31.80
N ASP A 395 -33.90 16.44 -32.19
CA ASP A 395 -33.90 16.91 -33.59
C ASP A 395 -33.05 16.00 -34.47
N LEU A 396 -31.97 15.43 -33.90
CA LEU A 396 -31.15 14.46 -34.60
C LEU A 396 -31.94 13.18 -34.91
N VAL A 397 -32.78 12.70 -33.98
CA VAL A 397 -33.59 11.48 -34.20
C VAL A 397 -34.72 11.76 -35.18
N ASP A 398 -35.41 12.89 -35.05
CA ASP A 398 -36.46 13.31 -35.99
C ASP A 398 -35.91 13.40 -37.42
N SER A 399 -34.70 13.95 -37.60
CA SER A 399 -34.10 14.10 -38.93
C SER A 399 -33.79 12.77 -39.64
N LEU A 400 -33.76 11.64 -38.91
CA LEU A 400 -33.52 10.33 -39.52
C LEU A 400 -34.70 9.82 -40.36
N GLY A 401 -35.94 10.30 -40.11
CA GLY A 401 -37.12 9.93 -40.88
C GLY A 401 -37.40 8.41 -40.93
N LEU A 402 -37.00 7.67 -39.90
CA LEU A 402 -37.09 6.20 -39.90
C LEU A 402 -38.54 5.74 -39.66
N PRO A 403 -39.05 4.79 -40.45
CA PRO A 403 -40.39 4.25 -40.27
C PRO A 403 -40.49 3.51 -38.92
N GLY A 404 -41.62 3.67 -38.24
CA GLY A 404 -41.85 3.04 -36.93
C GLY A 404 -41.14 3.72 -35.75
N VAL A 405 -40.47 4.86 -35.96
CA VAL A 405 -39.85 5.67 -34.88
C VAL A 405 -40.71 6.89 -34.55
N ARG A 406 -40.98 7.11 -33.27
CA ARG A 406 -41.72 8.28 -32.74
C ARG A 406 -40.89 8.97 -31.67
N VAL A 407 -40.67 10.27 -31.82
CA VAL A 407 -39.99 11.09 -30.80
C VAL A 407 -41.03 11.82 -29.94
N ILE A 408 -40.92 11.68 -28.63
CA ILE A 408 -41.75 12.36 -27.63
C ILE A 408 -40.86 13.30 -26.83
N ARG A 409 -41.10 14.60 -26.89
CA ARG A 409 -40.38 15.61 -26.11
C ARG A 409 -41.12 15.92 -24.81
N LYS A 410 -40.41 15.98 -23.69
CA LYS A 410 -40.96 16.40 -22.38
C LYS A 410 -39.96 17.26 -21.60
N ALA A 411 -40.44 17.97 -20.58
CA ALA A 411 -39.57 18.66 -19.63
C ALA A 411 -38.75 17.63 -18.81
N ASN A 412 -37.51 17.98 -18.46
CA ASN A 412 -36.61 17.09 -17.73
C ASN A 412 -37.20 16.68 -16.37
N GLY A 413 -37.43 15.38 -16.19
CA GLY A 413 -37.92 14.80 -14.94
C GLY A 413 -37.13 13.58 -14.47
N GLY A 414 -36.08 13.19 -15.21
CA GLY A 414 -35.28 12.01 -14.95
C GLY A 414 -35.80 10.76 -15.66
N LYS A 415 -34.93 9.76 -15.75
CA LYS A 415 -35.12 8.54 -16.56
C LYS A 415 -36.43 7.78 -16.26
N ALA A 416 -36.79 7.62 -14.99
CA ALA A 416 -38.03 6.94 -14.60
C ALA A 416 -39.29 7.64 -15.17
N THR A 417 -39.30 8.98 -15.16
CA THR A 417 -40.41 9.76 -15.74
C THR A 417 -40.47 9.62 -17.26
N ALA A 418 -39.31 9.61 -17.94
CA ALA A 418 -39.23 9.40 -19.38
C ALA A 418 -39.71 7.99 -19.77
N LEU A 419 -39.32 6.96 -19.03
CA LEU A 419 -39.80 5.59 -19.24
C LEU A 419 -41.32 5.48 -19.05
N ASN A 420 -41.87 6.10 -18.00
CA ASN A 420 -43.32 6.12 -17.78
C ASN A 420 -44.07 6.89 -18.86
N THR A 421 -43.53 8.02 -19.35
CA THR A 421 -44.09 8.71 -20.51
C THR A 421 -44.10 7.79 -21.74
N GLY A 422 -43.00 7.10 -22.03
CA GLY A 422 -42.96 6.13 -23.12
C GLY A 422 -43.99 5.01 -22.97
N LEU A 423 -44.22 4.52 -21.74
CA LEU A 423 -45.21 3.48 -21.44
C LEU A 423 -46.65 3.92 -21.75
N LEU A 424 -46.96 5.22 -21.60
CA LEU A 424 -48.27 5.78 -21.97
C LEU A 424 -48.48 5.78 -23.49
N TYR A 425 -47.42 6.08 -24.26
CA TYR A 425 -47.48 6.10 -25.72
C TYR A 425 -47.29 4.73 -26.38
N ALA A 426 -46.89 3.71 -25.62
CA ALA A 426 -46.70 2.36 -26.13
C ALA A 426 -48.01 1.73 -26.62
N SER A 427 -47.98 1.16 -27.82
CA SER A 427 -49.16 0.53 -28.45
C SER A 427 -49.30 -0.96 -28.12
N HIS A 428 -48.22 -1.64 -27.70
CA HIS A 428 -48.18 -3.10 -27.60
C HIS A 428 -48.12 -3.64 -26.16
N ASP A 429 -48.38 -4.95 -25.96
CA ASP A 429 -48.35 -5.61 -24.64
C ASP A 429 -46.92 -5.89 -24.15
N ILE A 430 -45.95 -6.03 -25.06
CA ILE A 430 -44.55 -6.24 -24.69
C ILE A 430 -43.79 -4.93 -24.81
N ILE A 431 -43.23 -4.50 -23.69
CA ILE A 431 -42.47 -3.26 -23.55
C ILE A 431 -41.00 -3.60 -23.42
N VAL A 432 -40.19 -3.13 -24.37
CA VAL A 432 -38.73 -3.26 -24.32
C VAL A 432 -38.15 -1.92 -23.87
N THR A 433 -37.24 -1.93 -22.90
CA THR A 433 -36.51 -0.74 -22.46
C THR A 433 -35.04 -0.86 -22.85
N VAL A 434 -34.50 0.21 -23.43
CA VAL A 434 -33.11 0.29 -23.90
C VAL A 434 -32.51 1.64 -23.56
N ASP A 435 -31.25 1.66 -23.12
CA ASP A 435 -30.53 2.91 -22.88
C ASP A 435 -30.13 3.56 -24.23
N ALA A 436 -30.12 4.90 -24.29
CA ALA A 436 -29.83 5.66 -25.51
C ALA A 436 -28.41 5.46 -26.09
N ASP A 437 -27.51 4.79 -25.37
CA ASP A 437 -26.13 4.46 -25.75
C ASP A 437 -25.92 2.96 -26.04
N THR A 438 -27.00 2.21 -26.26
CA THR A 438 -26.97 0.75 -26.37
C THR A 438 -27.42 0.25 -27.74
N VAL A 439 -26.56 -0.54 -28.39
CA VAL A 439 -26.77 -1.09 -29.73
C VAL A 439 -27.18 -2.57 -29.63
N PHE A 440 -28.30 -2.95 -30.24
CA PHE A 440 -28.80 -4.32 -30.20
C PHE A 440 -28.21 -5.18 -31.33
N GLU A 441 -27.96 -6.47 -31.08
CA GLU A 441 -27.67 -7.43 -32.16
C GLU A 441 -28.93 -7.64 -33.05
N PRO A 442 -28.78 -8.05 -34.32
CA PRO A 442 -29.90 -8.15 -35.26
C PRO A 442 -31.05 -9.06 -34.82
N ASP A 443 -30.79 -10.11 -34.03
CA ASP A 443 -31.83 -11.01 -33.50
C ASP A 443 -32.22 -10.73 -32.04
N ALA A 444 -31.68 -9.66 -31.45
CA ALA A 444 -31.77 -9.44 -30.00
C ALA A 444 -33.21 -9.28 -29.49
N ILE A 445 -34.07 -8.54 -30.19
CA ILE A 445 -35.48 -8.35 -29.80
C ILE A 445 -36.23 -9.67 -29.90
N ARG A 446 -36.10 -10.37 -31.04
CA ARG A 446 -36.73 -11.69 -31.26
C ARG A 446 -36.37 -12.68 -30.15
N ARG A 447 -35.09 -12.75 -29.78
CA ARG A 447 -34.63 -13.57 -28.64
C ARG A 447 -35.18 -13.11 -27.31
N LEU A 448 -35.26 -11.80 -27.09
CA LEU A 448 -35.69 -11.21 -25.82
C LEU A 448 -37.17 -11.48 -25.53
N VAL A 449 -38.00 -11.60 -26.57
CA VAL A 449 -39.46 -11.76 -26.43
C VAL A 449 -39.92 -13.22 -26.39
N GLU A 450 -39.13 -14.14 -26.94
CA GLU A 450 -39.31 -15.61 -26.90
C GLU A 450 -39.90 -16.10 -25.54
N PRO A 451 -39.39 -15.66 -24.36
CA PRO A 451 -39.90 -16.14 -23.09
C PRO A 451 -41.34 -15.75 -22.73
N PHE A 452 -41.91 -14.69 -23.33
CA PHE A 452 -43.28 -14.27 -23.03
C PHE A 452 -44.36 -15.22 -23.57
N THR A 453 -43.96 -16.27 -24.29
CA THR A 453 -44.83 -17.42 -24.60
C THR A 453 -45.33 -18.12 -23.34
N ASP A 454 -44.60 -18.03 -22.22
CA ASP A 454 -45.09 -18.40 -20.89
C ASP A 454 -45.87 -17.21 -20.27
N PRO A 455 -47.18 -17.35 -20.01
CA PRO A 455 -48.00 -16.27 -19.46
C PRO A 455 -47.61 -15.89 -18.03
N GLY A 456 -46.86 -16.73 -17.30
CA GLY A 456 -46.38 -16.44 -15.95
C GLY A 456 -45.12 -15.56 -15.90
N ILE A 457 -44.53 -15.25 -17.05
CA ILE A 457 -43.33 -14.40 -17.15
C ILE A 457 -43.75 -12.94 -17.30
N GLY A 458 -43.34 -12.13 -16.32
CA GLY A 458 -43.60 -10.69 -16.30
C GLY A 458 -42.43 -9.85 -16.81
N ALA A 459 -41.20 -10.37 -16.75
CA ALA A 459 -40.02 -9.68 -17.26
C ALA A 459 -38.90 -10.61 -17.73
N VAL A 460 -38.10 -10.13 -18.69
CA VAL A 460 -36.95 -10.83 -19.27
C VAL A 460 -35.74 -9.89 -19.24
N ALA A 461 -34.64 -10.39 -18.67
CA ALA A 461 -33.34 -9.74 -18.73
C ALA A 461 -32.53 -10.25 -19.93
N GLY A 462 -32.04 -9.34 -20.77
CA GLY A 462 -31.07 -9.67 -21.82
C GLY A 462 -29.62 -9.61 -21.34
N ASN A 463 -28.69 -9.94 -22.23
CA ASN A 463 -27.25 -10.00 -22.00
C ASN A 463 -26.56 -8.70 -22.45
N VAL A 464 -26.03 -7.92 -21.49
CA VAL A 464 -25.31 -6.67 -21.77
C VAL A 464 -23.83 -6.96 -21.97
N LYS A 465 -23.26 -6.45 -23.06
CA LYS A 465 -21.85 -6.56 -23.43
C LYS A 465 -21.19 -5.18 -23.47
N VAL A 466 -19.91 -5.13 -23.09
CA VAL A 466 -19.10 -3.91 -23.13
C VAL A 466 -18.56 -3.73 -24.54
N ALA A 467 -18.74 -2.55 -25.15
CA ALA A 467 -18.21 -2.26 -26.49
C ALA A 467 -16.72 -1.84 -26.45
N ASN A 468 -16.37 -0.88 -25.59
CA ASN A 468 -15.05 -0.24 -25.53
C ASN A 468 -14.00 -1.03 -24.70
N ARG A 469 -13.55 -2.17 -25.22
CA ARG A 469 -12.65 -3.13 -24.53
C ARG A 469 -11.14 -2.89 -24.75
N HIS A 470 -10.74 -1.86 -25.50
CA HIS A 470 -9.34 -1.58 -25.88
C HIS A 470 -8.44 -1.14 -24.72
N ARG A 471 -9.01 -0.59 -23.65
CA ARG A 471 -8.25 -0.14 -22.46
C ARG A 471 -8.47 -1.08 -21.28
N LEU A 472 -7.54 -1.10 -20.33
CA LEU A 472 -7.61 -1.92 -19.11
C LEU A 472 -8.94 -1.76 -18.36
N LEU A 473 -9.45 -0.54 -18.24
CA LEU A 473 -10.73 -0.28 -17.55
C LEU A 473 -11.92 -0.95 -18.28
N GLY A 474 -11.91 -0.95 -19.61
CA GLY A 474 -12.91 -1.63 -20.42
C GLY A 474 -12.80 -3.16 -20.29
N GLN A 475 -11.58 -3.70 -20.25
CA GLN A 475 -11.34 -5.13 -20.03
C GLN A 475 -11.81 -5.59 -18.64
N TRP A 476 -11.54 -4.82 -17.59
CA TRP A 476 -12.00 -5.13 -16.23
C TRP A 476 -13.53 -5.11 -16.11
N GLN A 477 -14.18 -4.13 -16.74
CA GLN A 477 -15.65 -4.07 -16.81
C GLN A 477 -16.23 -5.23 -17.62
N HIS A 478 -15.55 -5.64 -18.70
CA HIS A 478 -15.95 -6.81 -19.47
C HIS A 478 -15.90 -8.10 -18.63
N ILE A 479 -14.82 -8.32 -17.86
CA ILE A 479 -14.73 -9.46 -16.92
C ILE A 479 -15.88 -9.41 -15.91
N GLU A 480 -16.14 -8.24 -15.33
CA GLU A 480 -17.23 -8.05 -14.38
C GLU A 480 -18.60 -8.37 -15.00
N TYR A 481 -18.89 -7.90 -16.21
CA TYR A 481 -20.18 -8.13 -16.87
C TYR A 481 -20.39 -9.62 -17.20
N VAL A 482 -19.36 -10.32 -17.65
CA VAL A 482 -19.46 -11.75 -17.93
C VAL A 482 -19.72 -12.55 -16.64
N ILE A 483 -19.02 -12.23 -15.54
CA ILE A 483 -19.22 -12.91 -14.25
C ILE A 483 -20.57 -12.49 -13.61
N GLY A 484 -20.78 -11.19 -13.41
CA GLY A 484 -21.89 -10.63 -12.65
C GLY A 484 -23.22 -10.53 -13.40
N PHE A 485 -23.22 -10.34 -14.73
CA PHE A 485 -24.47 -10.22 -15.51
C PHE A 485 -24.82 -11.47 -16.29
N SER A 486 -23.87 -12.38 -16.53
CA SER A 486 -24.17 -13.60 -17.29
C SER A 486 -24.18 -14.84 -16.38
N LEU A 487 -23.12 -15.04 -15.58
CA LEU A 487 -23.05 -16.21 -14.70
C LEU A 487 -23.96 -16.07 -13.46
N ASP A 488 -23.90 -14.95 -12.75
CA ASP A 488 -24.74 -14.68 -11.57
C ASP A 488 -26.24 -14.69 -11.93
N ARG A 489 -26.64 -14.19 -13.11
CA ARG A 489 -28.05 -14.22 -13.54
C ARG A 489 -28.57 -15.63 -13.78
N ARG A 490 -27.79 -16.52 -14.40
CA ARG A 490 -28.15 -17.95 -14.53
C ARG A 490 -28.37 -18.60 -13.17
N PHE A 491 -27.55 -18.22 -12.18
CA PHE A 491 -27.69 -18.66 -10.80
C PHE A 491 -28.99 -18.13 -10.15
N TYR A 492 -29.25 -16.83 -10.22
CA TYR A 492 -30.47 -16.23 -9.65
C TYR A 492 -31.76 -16.63 -10.39
N GLU A 493 -31.71 -16.87 -11.70
CA GLU A 493 -32.83 -17.41 -12.47
C GLU A 493 -33.24 -18.77 -11.92
N LYS A 494 -32.27 -19.65 -11.63
CA LYS A 494 -32.55 -20.98 -11.11
C LYS A 494 -33.21 -20.94 -9.73
N LEU A 495 -32.89 -19.92 -8.93
CA LEU A 495 -33.51 -19.64 -7.64
C LEU A 495 -34.83 -18.86 -7.75
N GLY A 496 -35.16 -18.32 -8.94
CA GLY A 496 -36.36 -17.51 -9.18
C GLY A 496 -36.32 -16.15 -8.48
N CYS A 497 -35.14 -15.53 -8.38
CA CYS A 497 -34.96 -14.29 -7.62
C CYS A 497 -33.97 -13.31 -8.28
N ILE A 498 -34.01 -13.18 -9.61
CA ILE A 498 -33.19 -12.21 -10.36
C ILE A 498 -33.46 -10.80 -9.82
N PRO A 499 -32.48 -10.13 -9.17
CA PRO A 499 -32.75 -8.88 -8.47
C PRO A 499 -32.88 -7.67 -9.41
N THR A 500 -32.35 -7.76 -10.63
CA THR A 500 -32.29 -6.64 -11.58
C THR A 500 -32.38 -7.12 -13.03
N VAL A 501 -33.36 -6.61 -13.76
CA VAL A 501 -33.41 -6.56 -15.22
C VAL A 501 -32.66 -5.31 -15.66
N PRO A 502 -31.62 -5.38 -16.50
CA PRO A 502 -30.82 -4.22 -16.84
C PRO A 502 -31.60 -3.22 -17.69
N GLY A 503 -31.50 -1.92 -17.37
CA GLY A 503 -32.13 -0.86 -18.19
C GLY A 503 -31.66 -0.82 -19.65
N ALA A 504 -30.46 -1.32 -19.94
CA ALA A 504 -29.89 -1.36 -21.29
C ALA A 504 -30.54 -2.41 -22.22
N ILE A 505 -31.08 -3.51 -21.68
CA ILE A 505 -31.77 -4.56 -22.46
C ILE A 505 -32.73 -5.34 -21.55
N GLY A 506 -33.89 -4.74 -21.33
CA GLY A 506 -34.97 -5.32 -20.53
C GLY A 506 -36.26 -5.41 -21.34
N ALA A 507 -37.04 -6.47 -21.11
CA ALA A 507 -38.40 -6.54 -21.63
C ALA A 507 -39.38 -6.88 -20.52
N PHE A 508 -40.58 -6.33 -20.60
CA PHE A 508 -41.61 -6.47 -19.59
C PHE A 508 -42.98 -6.65 -20.24
N ARG A 509 -43.85 -7.43 -19.60
CA ARG A 509 -45.27 -7.43 -19.94
C ARG A 509 -45.90 -6.13 -19.44
N ARG A 510 -46.68 -5.46 -20.27
CA ARG A 510 -47.34 -4.19 -19.92
C ARG A 510 -48.23 -4.34 -18.69
N ARG A 511 -48.96 -5.45 -18.59
CA ARG A 511 -49.75 -5.79 -17.40
C ARG A 511 -48.89 -5.89 -16.13
N ALA A 512 -47.68 -6.44 -16.22
CA ALA A 512 -46.79 -6.55 -15.07
C ALA A 512 -46.27 -5.17 -14.63
N LEU A 513 -45.89 -4.30 -15.59
CA LEU A 513 -45.47 -2.92 -15.29
C LEU A 513 -46.60 -2.07 -14.70
N THR A 514 -47.79 -2.12 -15.29
CA THR A 514 -48.95 -1.35 -14.83
C THR A 514 -49.40 -1.79 -13.43
N MET A 515 -49.37 -3.09 -13.13
CA MET A 515 -49.71 -3.64 -11.81
C MET A 515 -48.79 -3.12 -10.69
N VAL A 516 -47.51 -2.83 -11.00
CA VAL A 516 -46.56 -2.30 -10.02
C VAL A 516 -46.45 -0.77 -10.02
N GLY A 517 -47.29 -0.07 -10.81
CA GLY A 517 -47.29 1.39 -10.91
C GLY A 517 -46.23 1.99 -11.84
N GLY A 518 -45.66 1.19 -12.75
CA GLY A 518 -44.62 1.62 -13.69
C GLY A 518 -43.23 1.72 -13.06
N MET A 519 -42.40 2.60 -13.62
CA MET A 519 -41.03 2.86 -13.15
C MET A 519 -41.04 3.86 -11.99
N SER A 520 -40.61 3.42 -10.82
CA SER A 520 -40.54 4.26 -9.61
C SER A 520 -39.41 5.28 -9.69
N GLY A 521 -39.69 6.52 -9.25
CA GLY A 521 -38.70 7.59 -9.07
C GLY A 521 -38.08 7.64 -7.67
N ASP A 522 -38.47 6.74 -6.76
CA ASP A 522 -38.05 6.76 -5.35
C ASP A 522 -36.57 6.40 -5.15
N THR A 523 -35.98 5.71 -6.12
CA THR A 523 -34.62 5.16 -6.04
C THR A 523 -33.78 5.61 -7.23
N LEU A 524 -32.45 5.60 -7.08
CA LEU A 524 -31.52 5.93 -8.17
C LEU A 524 -31.27 4.80 -9.18
N ALA A 525 -31.83 3.61 -8.93
CA ALA A 525 -31.72 2.41 -9.75
C ALA A 525 -33.13 1.89 -10.04
N GLU A 526 -33.83 2.59 -10.94
CA GLU A 526 -35.23 2.34 -11.31
C GLU A 526 -35.44 0.91 -11.82
N ASP A 527 -34.44 0.37 -12.50
CA ASP A 527 -34.43 -0.95 -13.10
C ASP A 527 -34.40 -2.08 -12.05
N THR A 528 -33.68 -1.86 -10.96
CA THR A 528 -33.62 -2.76 -9.81
C THR A 528 -34.92 -2.68 -8.99
N ASP A 529 -35.42 -1.47 -8.74
CA ASP A 529 -36.69 -1.23 -8.01
C ASP A 529 -37.86 -1.94 -8.72
N VAL A 530 -38.07 -1.66 -10.02
CA VAL A 530 -39.17 -2.28 -10.78
C VAL A 530 -39.05 -3.80 -10.85
N THR A 531 -37.84 -4.34 -10.95
CA THR A 531 -37.63 -5.80 -10.97
C THR A 531 -38.06 -6.43 -9.64
N MET A 532 -37.68 -5.83 -8.52
CA MET A 532 -38.11 -6.30 -7.19
C MET A 532 -39.62 -6.14 -7.00
N ALA A 533 -40.22 -5.07 -7.54
CA ALA A 533 -41.68 -4.87 -7.49
C ALA A 533 -42.41 -5.96 -8.29
N VAL A 534 -41.96 -6.27 -9.52
CA VAL A 534 -42.52 -7.32 -10.39
C VAL A 534 -42.43 -8.70 -9.73
N LEU A 535 -41.29 -9.03 -9.11
CA LEU A 535 -41.14 -10.26 -8.33
C LEU A 535 -42.09 -10.32 -7.13
N ARG A 536 -42.27 -9.21 -6.42
CA ARG A 536 -43.20 -9.14 -5.28
C ARG A 536 -44.67 -9.23 -5.68
N ALA A 537 -45.02 -8.75 -6.88
CA ALA A 537 -46.33 -8.94 -7.50
C ALA A 537 -46.58 -10.39 -7.98
N GLY A 538 -45.59 -11.28 -7.84
CA GLY A 538 -45.72 -12.71 -8.08
C GLY A 538 -45.37 -13.17 -9.50
N TRP A 539 -44.89 -12.25 -10.34
CA TRP A 539 -44.42 -12.56 -11.68
C TRP A 539 -43.04 -13.22 -11.66
N ARG A 540 -42.78 -14.09 -12.66
CA ARG A 540 -41.45 -14.64 -12.87
C ARG A 540 -40.61 -13.70 -13.72
N VAL A 541 -39.32 -13.60 -13.35
CA VAL A 541 -38.29 -12.90 -14.11
C VAL A 541 -37.27 -13.93 -14.58
N VAL A 542 -36.95 -13.92 -15.87
CA VAL A 542 -36.01 -14.88 -16.48
C VAL A 542 -34.86 -14.17 -17.22
N TYR A 543 -33.80 -14.91 -17.52
CA TYR A 543 -32.63 -14.39 -18.23
C TYR A 543 -32.44 -15.08 -19.59
N GLN A 544 -32.39 -14.28 -20.65
CA GLN A 544 -32.13 -14.74 -22.02
C GLN A 544 -30.69 -14.41 -22.42
N ASP A 545 -29.82 -15.43 -22.47
CA ASP A 545 -28.38 -15.25 -22.68
C ASP A 545 -28.00 -14.93 -24.13
N ARG A 546 -28.90 -15.22 -25.08
CA ARG A 546 -28.72 -14.94 -26.52
C ARG A 546 -29.22 -13.57 -26.97
N ALA A 547 -30.08 -12.91 -26.20
CA ALA A 547 -30.52 -11.55 -26.50
C ALA A 547 -29.40 -10.59 -26.08
N ARG A 548 -28.57 -10.14 -27.03
CA ARG A 548 -27.34 -9.40 -26.74
C ARG A 548 -27.44 -7.94 -27.16
N ALA A 549 -26.91 -7.07 -26.31
CA ALA A 549 -26.77 -5.65 -26.61
C ALA A 549 -25.41 -5.10 -26.14
N TRP A 550 -24.88 -4.14 -26.86
CA TRP A 550 -23.55 -3.57 -26.69
C TRP A 550 -23.67 -2.13 -26.18
N THR A 551 -23.09 -1.85 -25.01
CA THR A 551 -23.13 -0.53 -24.36
C THR A 551 -21.73 0.05 -24.17
N GLU A 552 -21.63 1.39 -24.20
CA GLU A 552 -20.40 2.12 -23.90
C GLU A 552 -20.17 2.18 -22.38
N ALA A 553 -19.16 1.46 -21.90
CA ALA A 553 -18.78 1.49 -20.49
C ALA A 553 -17.97 2.76 -20.15
N PRO A 554 -17.98 3.25 -18.90
CA PRO A 554 -17.15 4.38 -18.48
C PRO A 554 -15.68 4.27 -18.89
N ALA A 555 -15.18 5.28 -19.60
CA ALA A 555 -13.79 5.33 -20.09
C ALA A 555 -12.78 5.89 -19.07
N SER A 556 -13.26 6.46 -17.95
CA SER A 556 -12.44 7.04 -16.89
C SER A 556 -12.85 6.55 -15.49
N VAL A 557 -11.89 6.49 -14.57
CA VAL A 557 -12.13 6.11 -13.16
C VAL A 557 -13.15 7.04 -12.49
N GLY A 558 -13.17 8.33 -12.83
CA GLY A 558 -14.11 9.29 -12.27
C GLY A 558 -15.55 9.07 -12.74
N ASP A 559 -15.73 8.72 -14.01
CA ASP A 559 -17.01 8.33 -14.59
C ASP A 559 -17.51 7.01 -14.01
N LEU A 560 -16.62 6.02 -13.91
CA LEU A 560 -16.90 4.73 -13.27
C LEU A 560 -17.34 4.91 -11.81
N TRP A 561 -16.62 5.74 -11.03
CA TRP A 561 -17.01 6.05 -9.66
C TRP A 561 -18.45 6.56 -9.56
N ARG A 562 -18.82 7.52 -10.42
CA ARG A 562 -20.17 8.11 -10.42
C ARG A 562 -21.23 7.07 -10.75
N GLN A 563 -20.98 6.25 -11.77
CA GLN A 563 -21.89 5.18 -12.17
C GLN A 563 -22.06 4.15 -11.04
N ARG A 564 -20.96 3.59 -10.52
CA ARG A 564 -21.00 2.54 -9.51
C ARG A 564 -21.56 2.99 -8.19
N TYR A 565 -21.31 4.25 -7.81
CA TYR A 565 -21.92 4.84 -6.62
C TYR A 565 -23.43 4.97 -6.77
N ARG A 566 -23.92 5.41 -7.94
CA ARG A 566 -25.35 5.46 -8.24
C ARG A 566 -25.99 4.07 -8.17
N TRP A 567 -25.37 3.07 -8.79
CA TRP A 567 -25.87 1.70 -8.79
C TRP A 567 -25.88 1.11 -7.38
N SER A 568 -24.76 1.15 -6.67
CA SER A 568 -24.65 0.58 -5.32
C SER A 568 -25.64 1.24 -4.35
N TYR A 569 -25.75 2.56 -4.38
CA TYR A 569 -26.70 3.28 -3.53
C TYR A 569 -28.16 3.00 -3.94
N GLY A 570 -28.48 3.01 -5.23
CA GLY A 570 -29.82 2.69 -5.74
C GLY A 570 -30.26 1.27 -5.42
N THR A 571 -29.36 0.29 -5.48
CA THR A 571 -29.61 -1.09 -5.03
C THR A 571 -29.92 -1.13 -3.53
N LEU A 572 -29.16 -0.43 -2.69
CA LEU A 572 -29.44 -0.35 -1.25
C LEU A 572 -30.81 0.30 -0.96
N GLN A 573 -31.17 1.36 -1.69
CA GLN A 573 -32.50 1.97 -1.58
C GLN A 573 -33.61 1.00 -1.97
N SER A 574 -33.43 0.26 -3.06
CA SER A 574 -34.39 -0.74 -3.54
C SER A 574 -34.55 -1.89 -2.53
N MET A 575 -33.44 -2.43 -2.02
CA MET A 575 -33.47 -3.45 -0.97
C MET A 575 -34.22 -2.97 0.27
N TRP A 576 -33.99 -1.71 0.69
CA TRP A 576 -34.67 -1.13 1.83
C TRP A 576 -36.18 -0.94 1.56
N LYS A 577 -36.55 -0.40 0.39
CA LYS A 577 -37.95 -0.24 -0.04
C LYS A 577 -38.69 -1.58 -0.05
N HIS A 578 -38.04 -2.64 -0.55
CA HIS A 578 -38.62 -3.97 -0.68
C HIS A 578 -38.32 -4.91 0.50
N ARG A 579 -37.78 -4.43 1.62
CA ARG A 579 -37.40 -5.25 2.78
C ARG A 579 -38.54 -6.09 3.37
N GLY A 580 -39.79 -5.65 3.20
CA GLY A 580 -40.98 -6.39 3.61
C GLY A 580 -41.12 -7.76 2.91
N ALA A 581 -40.47 -7.94 1.74
CA ALA A 581 -40.53 -9.17 0.96
C ALA A 581 -40.13 -10.43 1.75
N VAL A 582 -39.26 -10.30 2.75
CA VAL A 582 -38.84 -11.42 3.61
C VAL A 582 -40.02 -12.06 4.36
N ARG A 583 -41.10 -11.31 4.57
CA ARG A 583 -42.34 -11.75 5.25
C ARG A 583 -43.44 -12.17 4.27
N ASP A 584 -43.29 -11.89 2.98
CA ASP A 584 -44.31 -12.21 1.98
C ASP A 584 -44.52 -13.75 1.88
N ARG A 585 -45.76 -14.16 1.58
CA ARG A 585 -46.15 -15.56 1.31
C ARG A 585 -46.49 -15.72 -0.18
N GLY A 586 -46.38 -16.93 -0.72
CA GLY A 586 -46.70 -17.22 -2.13
C GLY A 586 -45.51 -17.02 -3.09
N PRO A 587 -45.74 -16.66 -4.36
CA PRO A 587 -44.70 -16.61 -5.40
C PRO A 587 -43.51 -15.67 -5.09
N SER A 588 -43.76 -14.59 -4.35
CA SER A 588 -42.73 -13.62 -3.92
C SER A 588 -41.82 -14.12 -2.79
N ALA A 589 -42.20 -15.20 -2.09
CA ALA A 589 -41.48 -15.70 -0.92
C ALA A 589 -40.05 -16.16 -1.25
N ARG A 590 -39.79 -16.62 -2.48
CA ARG A 590 -38.45 -17.05 -2.92
C ARG A 590 -37.48 -15.88 -3.00
N PHE A 591 -37.91 -14.78 -3.62
CA PHE A 591 -37.13 -13.55 -3.67
C PHE A 591 -36.89 -13.00 -2.25
N GLY A 592 -37.94 -12.93 -1.44
CA GLY A 592 -37.85 -12.43 -0.06
C GLY A 592 -36.93 -13.24 0.85
N ARG A 593 -37.07 -14.56 0.89
CA ARG A 593 -36.35 -15.42 1.86
C ARG A 593 -34.96 -15.85 1.41
N PHE A 594 -34.72 -15.89 0.11
CA PHE A 594 -33.42 -16.31 -0.44
C PHE A 594 -32.73 -15.18 -1.20
N GLY A 595 -33.42 -14.54 -2.15
CA GLY A 595 -32.82 -13.51 -3.01
C GLY A 595 -32.30 -12.30 -2.25
N LEU A 596 -33.13 -11.69 -1.39
CA LEU A 596 -32.81 -10.45 -0.68
C LEU A 596 -31.72 -10.67 0.40
N PRO A 597 -31.75 -11.74 1.22
CA PRO A 597 -30.64 -12.09 2.11
C PRO A 597 -29.35 -12.42 1.38
N MET A 598 -29.40 -13.15 0.24
CA MET A 598 -28.21 -13.42 -0.56
C MET A 598 -27.60 -12.12 -1.12
N LEU A 599 -28.44 -11.21 -1.62
CA LEU A 599 -27.99 -9.91 -2.10
C LEU A 599 -27.37 -9.07 -0.98
N ALA A 600 -27.96 -9.08 0.23
CA ALA A 600 -27.41 -8.41 1.40
C ALA A 600 -26.08 -9.02 1.86
N LEU A 601 -25.99 -10.34 1.95
CA LEU A 601 -24.78 -11.02 2.40
C LEU A 601 -23.65 -10.89 1.38
N PHE A 602 -23.89 -11.26 0.13
CA PHE A 602 -22.86 -11.38 -0.91
C PHE A 602 -22.62 -10.11 -1.72
N GLY A 603 -23.64 -9.26 -1.87
CA GLY A 603 -23.53 -7.98 -2.58
C GLY A 603 -23.15 -6.80 -1.69
N VAL A 604 -23.31 -6.93 -0.36
CA VAL A 604 -23.10 -5.82 0.58
C VAL A 604 -22.18 -6.19 1.74
N LEU A 605 -22.57 -7.12 2.62
CA LEU A 605 -21.86 -7.39 3.88
C LEU A 605 -20.44 -7.93 3.66
N LEU A 606 -20.30 -9.00 2.87
CA LEU A 606 -18.99 -9.64 2.66
C LEU A 606 -18.01 -8.76 1.88
N PRO A 607 -18.42 -8.05 0.79
CA PRO A 607 -17.53 -7.10 0.13
C PRO A 607 -17.09 -5.92 1.02
N LEU A 608 -17.88 -5.53 2.03
CA LEU A 608 -17.47 -4.52 3.01
C LEU A 608 -16.38 -5.00 3.97
N LEU A 609 -16.25 -6.32 4.18
CA LEU A 609 -15.15 -6.92 4.92
C LEU A 609 -13.87 -7.05 4.07
N GLY A 610 -14.01 -7.01 2.74
CA GLY A 610 -12.91 -7.17 1.77
C GLY A 610 -11.65 -6.32 2.06
N PRO A 611 -11.76 -5.02 2.38
CA PRO A 611 -10.59 -4.20 2.74
C PRO A 611 -9.82 -4.70 3.96
N VAL A 612 -10.54 -5.21 4.98
CA VAL A 612 -9.91 -5.76 6.18
C VAL A 612 -9.16 -7.04 5.84
N LEU A 613 -9.75 -7.89 4.99
CA LEU A 613 -9.11 -9.13 4.53
C LEU A 613 -7.85 -8.84 3.71
N ASP A 614 -7.90 -7.84 2.82
CA ASP A 614 -6.72 -7.43 2.03
C ASP A 614 -5.61 -6.88 2.94
N LEU A 615 -5.97 -6.08 3.95
CA LEU A 615 -5.02 -5.57 4.94
C LEU A 615 -4.38 -6.71 5.75
N LEU A 616 -5.17 -7.70 6.17
CA LEU A 616 -4.66 -8.86 6.89
C LEU A 616 -3.81 -9.78 6.01
N ALA A 617 -4.13 -9.92 4.73
CA ALA A 617 -3.29 -10.67 3.79
C ALA A 617 -1.94 -9.97 3.58
N VAL A 618 -1.95 -8.64 3.43
CA VAL A 618 -0.71 -7.83 3.39
C VAL A 618 0.05 -7.99 4.70
N TYR A 619 -0.61 -7.85 5.85
CA TYR A 619 -0.01 -8.04 7.17
C TYR A 619 0.60 -9.45 7.30
N GLY A 620 -0.12 -10.49 6.91
CA GLY A 620 0.34 -11.87 7.02
C GLY A 620 1.53 -12.21 6.12
N LEU A 621 1.67 -11.55 4.97
CA LEU A 621 2.85 -11.69 4.12
C LEU A 621 4.13 -11.16 4.79
N PHE A 622 4.01 -10.14 5.64
CA PHE A 622 5.15 -9.46 6.25
C PHE A 622 5.41 -9.84 7.71
N PHE A 623 4.37 -10.16 8.47
CA PHE A 623 4.43 -10.33 9.94
C PHE A 623 4.01 -11.71 10.44
N LEU A 624 3.28 -12.48 9.63
CA LEU A 624 2.87 -13.84 9.98
C LEU A 624 3.62 -14.84 9.10
N ASP A 625 3.06 -16.04 8.92
CA ASP A 625 3.60 -17.04 8.02
C ASP A 625 3.40 -16.61 6.56
N THR A 626 4.45 -16.03 5.97
CA THR A 626 4.47 -15.55 4.58
C THR A 626 4.05 -16.64 3.60
N THR A 627 4.53 -17.88 3.80
CA THR A 627 4.25 -19.00 2.91
C THR A 627 2.78 -19.38 2.95
N LYS A 628 2.21 -19.59 4.15
CA LYS A 628 0.77 -19.90 4.30
C LYS A 628 -0.10 -18.77 3.74
N THR A 629 0.27 -17.52 4.00
CA THR A 629 -0.48 -16.35 3.52
C THR A 629 -0.45 -16.25 1.99
N ALA A 630 0.73 -16.41 1.38
CA ALA A 630 0.90 -16.41 -0.06
C ALA A 630 0.12 -17.56 -0.73
N VAL A 631 0.19 -18.77 -0.18
CA VAL A 631 -0.57 -19.93 -0.68
C VAL A 631 -2.07 -19.68 -0.59
N ALA A 632 -2.58 -19.19 0.54
CA ALA A 632 -4.01 -18.88 0.70
C ALA A 632 -4.48 -17.83 -0.32
N TRP A 633 -3.68 -16.79 -0.56
CA TRP A 633 -3.98 -15.77 -1.56
C TRP A 633 -3.96 -16.32 -3.00
N LEU A 634 -2.98 -17.16 -3.34
CA LEU A 634 -2.89 -17.82 -4.65
C LEU A 634 -4.06 -18.77 -4.89
N VAL A 635 -4.50 -19.52 -3.87
CA VAL A 635 -5.69 -20.39 -3.94
C VAL A 635 -6.94 -19.55 -4.21
N MET A 636 -7.13 -18.43 -3.49
CA MET A 636 -8.25 -17.52 -3.75
C MET A 636 -8.22 -16.99 -5.19
N LEU A 637 -7.05 -16.55 -5.69
CA LEU A 637 -6.89 -16.06 -7.05
C LEU A 637 -7.20 -17.16 -8.08
N ALA A 638 -6.75 -18.39 -7.84
CA ALA A 638 -7.04 -19.55 -8.69
C ALA A 638 -8.54 -19.85 -8.76
N VAL A 639 -9.26 -19.81 -7.62
CA VAL A 639 -10.72 -20.00 -7.58
C VAL A 639 -11.45 -18.91 -8.37
N GLN A 640 -11.01 -17.65 -8.28
CA GLN A 640 -11.57 -16.55 -9.06
C GLN A 640 -11.31 -16.71 -10.57
N LEU A 641 -10.07 -17.05 -10.96
CA LEU A 641 -9.70 -17.31 -12.34
C LEU A 641 -10.50 -18.48 -12.92
N LEU A 642 -10.65 -19.57 -12.17
CA LEU A 642 -11.46 -20.72 -12.58
C LEU A 642 -12.93 -20.32 -12.79
N THR A 643 -13.49 -19.54 -11.86
CA THR A 643 -14.88 -19.06 -11.96
C THR A 643 -15.08 -18.17 -13.19
N ALA A 644 -14.15 -17.24 -13.41
CA ALA A 644 -14.15 -16.37 -14.58
C ALA A 644 -13.99 -17.16 -15.88
N ALA A 645 -13.07 -18.13 -15.94
CA ALA A 645 -12.85 -18.97 -17.10
C ALA A 645 -14.11 -19.79 -17.46
N VAL A 646 -14.84 -20.29 -16.46
CA VAL A 646 -16.11 -20.98 -16.69
C VAL A 646 -17.18 -20.01 -17.20
N ALA A 647 -17.28 -18.80 -16.64
CA ALA A 647 -18.20 -17.76 -17.11
C ALA A 647 -17.95 -17.43 -18.59
N PHE A 648 -16.70 -17.17 -18.96
CA PHE A 648 -16.29 -16.85 -20.32
C PHE A 648 -16.56 -18.01 -21.29
N LYS A 649 -16.27 -19.26 -20.88
CA LYS A 649 -16.60 -20.45 -21.70
C LYS A 649 -18.11 -20.61 -21.91
N LEU A 650 -18.94 -20.32 -20.89
CA LEU A 650 -20.41 -20.39 -21.03
C LEU A 650 -20.96 -19.32 -21.98
N ASP A 651 -20.36 -18.14 -21.98
CA ASP A 651 -20.76 -17.01 -22.82
C ASP A 651 -20.06 -16.95 -24.18
N ARG A 652 -19.14 -17.87 -24.45
CA ARG A 652 -18.32 -17.97 -25.67
C ARG A 652 -17.44 -16.73 -25.91
N GLU A 653 -16.89 -16.17 -24.84
CA GLU A 653 -15.96 -15.04 -24.90
C GLU A 653 -14.50 -15.53 -24.89
N PRO A 654 -13.56 -14.83 -25.56
CA PRO A 654 -12.15 -15.19 -25.56
C PRO A 654 -11.56 -15.06 -24.15
N LEU A 655 -10.70 -16.00 -23.75
CA LEU A 655 -10.11 -16.02 -22.39
C LEU A 655 -9.00 -14.97 -22.17
N ARG A 656 -8.49 -14.34 -23.23
CA ARG A 656 -7.37 -13.38 -23.16
C ARG A 656 -7.56 -12.26 -22.13
N PRO A 657 -8.76 -11.63 -21.97
CA PRO A 657 -8.95 -10.58 -20.97
C PRO A 657 -8.67 -11.04 -19.53
N LEU A 658 -8.79 -12.34 -19.22
CA LEU A 658 -8.55 -12.89 -17.88
C LEU A 658 -7.10 -12.72 -17.41
N LEU A 659 -6.14 -12.50 -18.33
CA LEU A 659 -4.76 -12.16 -17.98
C LEU A 659 -4.67 -10.85 -17.15
N THR A 660 -5.67 -9.98 -17.25
CA THR A 660 -5.73 -8.73 -16.48
C THR A 660 -6.39 -8.87 -15.11
N LEU A 661 -6.95 -10.04 -14.78
CA LEU A 661 -7.68 -10.30 -13.53
C LEU A 661 -6.78 -10.21 -12.28
N PRO A 662 -5.52 -10.69 -12.26
CA PRO A 662 -4.65 -10.47 -11.11
C PRO A 662 -4.43 -8.98 -10.80
N ILE A 663 -4.22 -8.16 -11.83
CA ILE A 663 -4.04 -6.70 -11.69
C ILE A 663 -5.36 -6.04 -11.24
N GLN A 664 -6.51 -6.58 -11.65
CA GLN A 664 -7.84 -6.11 -11.24
C GLN A 664 -8.02 -6.12 -9.70
N GLN A 665 -7.37 -7.06 -8.99
CA GLN A 665 -7.45 -7.18 -7.53
C GLN A 665 -6.83 -5.99 -6.78
N PHE A 666 -5.80 -5.37 -7.37
CA PHE A 666 -5.04 -4.29 -6.73
C PHE A 666 -5.61 -2.89 -7.00
N ALA A 667 -6.36 -2.71 -8.08
CA ALA A 667 -6.89 -1.40 -8.47
C ALA A 667 -8.41 -1.35 -8.53
N TYR A 668 -9.01 -2.17 -9.40
CA TYR A 668 -10.45 -2.12 -9.67
C TYR A 668 -11.27 -2.54 -8.45
N ARG A 669 -10.87 -3.62 -7.79
CA ARG A 669 -11.54 -4.13 -6.58
C ARG A 669 -11.51 -3.11 -5.45
N GLN A 670 -10.38 -2.44 -5.23
CA GLN A 670 -10.22 -1.40 -4.21
C GLN A 670 -11.16 -0.21 -4.47
N LEU A 671 -11.28 0.20 -5.74
CA LEU A 671 -12.24 1.22 -6.16
C LEU A 671 -13.67 0.80 -5.79
N MET A 672 -14.05 -0.47 -6.03
CA MET A 672 -15.39 -0.97 -5.73
C MET A 672 -15.68 -0.99 -4.24
N TYR A 673 -14.71 -1.38 -3.40
CA TYR A 673 -14.84 -1.32 -1.95
C TYR A 673 -15.13 0.10 -1.45
N LEU A 674 -14.37 1.09 -1.94
CA LEU A 674 -14.54 2.49 -1.56
C LEU A 674 -15.91 3.04 -1.99
N VAL A 675 -16.37 2.66 -3.18
CA VAL A 675 -17.69 3.03 -3.68
C VAL A 675 -18.79 2.43 -2.79
N LEU A 676 -18.70 1.14 -2.45
CA LEU A 676 -19.67 0.46 -1.61
C LEU A 676 -19.70 1.02 -0.19
N ALA A 677 -18.53 1.20 0.44
CA ALA A 677 -18.41 1.79 1.77
C ALA A 677 -19.04 3.20 1.81
N ARG A 678 -18.76 4.04 0.82
CA ARG A 678 -19.40 5.36 0.71
C ARG A 678 -20.91 5.25 0.51
N SER A 679 -21.38 4.30 -0.29
CA SER A 679 -22.81 4.08 -0.53
C SER A 679 -23.52 3.66 0.76
N MET A 680 -22.91 2.77 1.54
CA MET A 680 -23.42 2.33 2.84
C MET A 680 -23.49 3.49 3.84
N VAL A 681 -22.42 4.30 3.97
CA VAL A 681 -22.44 5.49 4.83
C VAL A 681 -23.56 6.45 4.41
N THR A 682 -23.77 6.63 3.11
CA THR A 682 -24.83 7.49 2.58
C THR A 682 -26.23 6.94 2.92
N ALA A 683 -26.40 5.62 2.83
CA ALA A 683 -27.65 4.94 3.17
C ALA A 683 -27.95 5.06 4.67
N LEU A 684 -26.98 4.77 5.53
CA LEU A 684 -27.12 4.85 6.99
C LEU A 684 -27.35 6.28 7.49
N THR A 685 -26.79 7.29 6.81
CA THR A 685 -26.95 8.71 7.19
C THR A 685 -28.20 9.37 6.60
N GLY A 686 -28.96 8.67 5.75
CA GLY A 686 -30.19 9.17 5.13
C GLY A 686 -29.98 10.38 4.21
N ALA A 687 -28.78 10.55 3.65
CA ALA A 687 -28.48 11.68 2.76
C ALA A 687 -29.10 11.45 1.37
N ARG A 688 -30.06 12.29 0.97
CA ARG A 688 -30.62 12.26 -0.40
C ARG A 688 -29.58 12.75 -1.40
N LEU A 689 -29.39 12.01 -2.49
CA LEU A 689 -28.50 12.39 -3.58
C LEU A 689 -29.31 12.75 -4.83
N GLY A 690 -29.05 13.93 -5.38
CA GLY A 690 -29.51 14.27 -6.73
C GLY A 690 -28.71 13.56 -7.81
N TRP A 691 -29.33 13.37 -8.97
CA TRP A 691 -28.72 12.78 -10.18
C TRP A 691 -27.41 13.51 -10.55
N ARG A 692 -26.36 12.76 -10.90
CA ARG A 692 -25.04 13.32 -11.28
C ARG A 692 -24.53 12.70 -12.57
N ARG A 693 -24.19 13.55 -13.53
CA ARG A 693 -23.84 13.21 -14.92
C ARG A 693 -22.53 12.40 -15.04
N VAL A 694 -22.50 11.49 -16.02
CA VAL A 694 -21.31 10.80 -16.54
C VAL A 694 -21.00 11.41 -17.92
N LYS A 695 -19.75 11.75 -18.22
CA LYS A 695 -19.37 12.26 -19.56
C LYS A 695 -19.08 11.05 -20.46
N ARG A 696 -19.75 10.96 -21.61
CA ARG A 696 -19.52 9.92 -22.61
C ARG A 696 -18.32 10.27 -23.48
N ALA A 697 -17.57 9.27 -23.94
CA ALA A 697 -16.39 9.50 -24.79
C ALA A 697 -16.78 9.68 -26.26
N GLY A 698 -17.96 9.18 -26.66
CA GLY A 698 -18.44 9.27 -28.05
C GLY A 698 -17.56 8.47 -29.02
N GLU A 699 -16.91 7.40 -28.53
CA GLU A 699 -16.12 6.51 -29.39
C GLU A 699 -17.09 5.71 -30.28
N PRO A 700 -17.05 5.86 -31.62
CA PRO A 700 -17.92 5.10 -32.50
C PRO A 700 -17.64 3.61 -32.34
N VAL A 701 -18.69 2.79 -32.41
CA VAL A 701 -18.59 1.34 -32.55
C VAL A 701 -17.88 1.10 -33.90
N GLU A 702 -16.57 0.87 -33.80
CA GLU A 702 -15.52 0.77 -34.84
C GLU A 702 -15.53 1.77 -36.02
N GLY A 703 -14.55 2.70 -36.00
CA GLY A 703 -14.13 3.47 -37.18
C GLY A 703 -13.34 4.75 -36.86
N ARG A 704 -12.00 4.62 -36.71
CA ARG A 704 -10.92 5.65 -36.64
C ARG A 704 -11.02 6.81 -35.60
N PRO A 705 -9.93 7.09 -34.84
CA PRO A 705 -9.93 8.13 -33.81
C PRO A 705 -9.73 9.55 -34.39
N VAL A 706 -10.60 10.48 -33.97
CA VAL A 706 -10.42 11.93 -34.11
C VAL A 706 -9.65 12.47 -32.89
N ALA A 707 -8.66 13.33 -33.14
CA ALA A 707 -7.77 13.88 -32.11
C ALA A 707 -8.40 15.07 -31.34
N PRO A 708 -8.23 15.16 -30.01
CA PRO A 708 -8.67 16.32 -29.23
C PRO A 708 -7.72 17.52 -29.37
N GLY A 709 -8.32 18.72 -29.45
CA GLY A 709 -7.68 20.00 -29.68
C GLY A 709 -6.63 20.43 -28.65
N ALA A 710 -5.56 21.04 -29.16
CA ALA A 710 -4.38 21.46 -28.42
C ALA A 710 -4.55 22.86 -27.82
N GLY A 711 -4.62 22.94 -26.49
CA GLY A 711 -4.19 24.13 -25.74
C GLY A 711 -2.70 24.02 -25.43
N ALA A 712 -1.88 24.96 -25.91
CA ALA A 712 -0.44 24.98 -25.63
C ALA A 712 -0.16 25.35 -24.15
N PRO A 713 0.75 24.64 -23.45
CA PRO A 713 1.09 24.95 -22.06
C PRO A 713 2.05 26.17 -21.95
N PRO A 714 2.01 26.94 -20.84
CA PRO A 714 2.87 28.12 -20.62
C PRO A 714 4.36 27.75 -20.46
N GLY A 715 5.24 28.65 -20.92
CA GLY A 715 6.68 28.43 -21.17
C GLY A 715 7.53 27.87 -20.02
N ARG A 716 8.43 26.96 -20.37
CA ARG A 716 9.52 26.43 -19.53
C ARG A 716 10.62 27.48 -19.33
N ASP A 717 11.14 27.58 -18.12
CA ASP A 717 12.31 28.42 -17.81
C ASP A 717 13.60 27.69 -18.22
N ARG A 718 14.19 28.12 -19.34
CA ARG A 718 15.35 27.47 -19.94
C ARG A 718 16.64 27.62 -19.11
N TRP A 719 16.73 28.65 -18.28
CA TRP A 719 17.87 28.82 -17.37
C TRP A 719 17.83 27.74 -16.28
N PHE A 720 16.65 27.54 -15.67
CA PHE A 720 16.42 26.50 -14.68
C PHE A 720 16.66 25.09 -15.24
N ASP A 721 16.22 24.83 -16.48
CA ASP A 721 16.46 23.55 -17.14
C ASP A 721 17.98 23.33 -17.37
N THR A 722 18.72 24.36 -17.77
CA THR A 722 20.18 24.26 -18.00
C THR A 722 20.93 23.97 -16.70
N LEU A 723 20.61 24.68 -15.62
CA LEU A 723 21.23 24.47 -14.31
C LEU A 723 20.99 23.06 -13.76
N ARG A 724 19.77 22.53 -13.93
CA ARG A 724 19.47 21.15 -13.51
C ARG A 724 20.24 20.13 -14.36
N ALA A 725 20.36 20.35 -15.66
CA ALA A 725 21.12 19.47 -16.54
C ALA A 725 22.62 19.45 -16.16
N LEU A 726 23.19 20.63 -15.86
CA LEU A 726 24.58 20.74 -15.41
C LEU A 726 24.79 20.11 -14.03
N ALA A 727 23.86 20.29 -13.09
CA ALA A 727 23.89 19.61 -11.80
C ALA A 727 23.90 18.08 -11.94
N LEU A 728 23.02 17.54 -12.79
CA LEU A 728 22.91 16.10 -13.03
C LEU A 728 24.18 15.52 -13.68
N GLY A 729 24.73 16.22 -14.68
CA GLY A 729 26.02 15.85 -15.28
C GLY A 729 27.15 15.85 -14.27
N ARG A 730 27.23 16.90 -13.43
CA ARG A 730 28.23 17.02 -12.36
C ARG A 730 28.12 15.88 -11.34
N VAL A 731 26.90 15.49 -10.94
CA VAL A 731 26.68 14.37 -10.01
C VAL A 731 27.24 13.07 -10.57
N ILE A 732 27.02 12.78 -11.86
CA ILE A 732 27.55 11.57 -12.50
C ILE A 732 29.08 11.59 -12.53
N VAL A 733 29.68 12.72 -12.92
CA VAL A 733 31.15 12.88 -12.97
C VAL A 733 31.78 12.74 -11.58
N TYR A 734 31.14 13.29 -10.54
CA TYR A 734 31.62 13.16 -9.17
C TYR A 734 31.65 11.70 -8.70
N HIS A 735 30.58 10.93 -8.88
CA HIS A 735 30.54 9.53 -8.46
C HIS A 735 31.44 8.62 -9.30
N MET A 736 31.76 9.01 -10.53
CA MET A 736 32.65 8.25 -11.41
C MET A 736 34.13 8.44 -11.06
N PHE A 737 34.54 9.66 -10.66
CA PHE A 737 35.95 10.03 -10.53
C PHE A 737 36.35 10.53 -9.13
N GLY A 738 35.42 10.63 -8.17
CA GLY A 738 35.71 11.17 -6.83
C GLY A 738 36.19 12.62 -6.85
N ALA A 739 35.83 13.41 -7.87
CA ALA A 739 36.35 14.76 -8.10
C ALA A 739 35.75 15.80 -7.11
N ALA A 740 36.18 15.74 -5.85
CA ALA A 740 35.71 16.57 -4.74
C ALA A 740 35.80 18.09 -5.00
N TRP A 741 36.82 18.54 -5.74
CA TRP A 741 37.00 19.95 -6.10
C TRP A 741 35.83 20.52 -6.93
N LEU A 742 35.09 19.67 -7.66
CA LEU A 742 33.89 20.11 -8.40
C LEU A 742 32.80 20.64 -7.47
N SER A 743 32.77 20.24 -6.19
CA SER A 743 31.80 20.74 -5.20
C SER A 743 32.02 22.23 -4.91
N LEU A 744 33.28 22.66 -4.93
CA LEU A 744 33.65 24.07 -4.75
C LEU A 744 33.25 24.90 -5.97
N VAL A 745 33.44 24.37 -7.18
CA VAL A 745 33.13 25.08 -8.42
C VAL A 745 31.62 25.14 -8.70
N PHE A 746 30.89 24.06 -8.43
CA PHE A 746 29.45 23.99 -8.67
C PHE A 746 28.76 23.10 -7.62
N PRO A 747 28.19 23.68 -6.54
CA PRO A 747 27.50 22.94 -5.50
C PRO A 747 26.14 22.41 -6.00
N ALA A 748 26.16 21.30 -6.73
CA ALA A 748 25.02 20.76 -7.47
C ALA A 748 23.79 20.51 -6.59
N MET A 749 23.97 19.97 -5.37
CA MET A 749 22.85 19.64 -4.47
C MET A 749 22.13 20.90 -3.97
N GLY A 750 22.87 21.91 -3.50
CA GLY A 750 22.31 23.20 -3.10
C GLY A 750 21.53 23.88 -4.23
N VAL A 751 22.08 23.85 -5.46
CA VAL A 751 21.38 24.35 -6.66
C VAL A 751 20.10 23.57 -6.94
N MET A 752 20.13 22.23 -6.90
CA MET A 752 18.95 21.41 -7.14
C MET A 752 17.83 21.66 -6.13
N PHE A 753 18.16 21.83 -4.85
CA PHE A 753 17.17 22.17 -3.81
C PHE A 753 16.59 23.58 -3.99
N ALA A 754 17.42 24.57 -4.35
CA ALA A 754 16.93 25.93 -4.61
C ALA A 754 15.97 26.00 -5.81
N LEU A 755 16.30 25.31 -6.90
CA LEU A 755 15.41 25.17 -8.06
C LEU A 755 14.11 24.42 -7.69
N GLY A 756 14.22 23.41 -6.82
CA GLY A 756 13.10 22.67 -6.25
C GLY A 756 12.14 23.58 -5.49
N GLY A 757 12.66 24.40 -4.58
CA GLY A 757 11.90 25.38 -3.80
C GLY A 757 11.17 26.39 -4.67
N ALA A 758 11.85 27.02 -5.63
CA ALA A 758 11.22 27.96 -6.56
C ALA A 758 10.05 27.35 -7.36
N LEU A 759 10.22 26.11 -7.84
CA LEU A 759 9.16 25.38 -8.53
C LEU A 759 8.03 24.94 -7.59
N MET A 760 8.33 24.65 -6.33
CA MET A 760 7.34 24.29 -5.33
C MET A 760 6.48 25.48 -4.93
N ALA A 761 7.08 26.65 -4.65
CA ALA A 761 6.34 27.90 -4.41
C ALA A 761 5.39 28.22 -5.57
N ARG A 762 5.88 28.15 -6.81
CA ARG A 762 5.05 28.34 -8.01
C ARG A 762 3.88 27.34 -8.11
N SER A 763 4.07 26.12 -7.63
CA SER A 763 3.02 25.08 -7.64
C SER A 763 1.99 25.32 -6.55
N LEU A 764 2.43 25.75 -5.36
CA LEU A 764 1.56 26.11 -4.23
C LEU A 764 0.70 27.32 -4.57
N ASP A 765 1.26 28.35 -5.21
CA ASP A 765 0.50 29.54 -5.64
C ASP A 765 -0.59 29.20 -6.68
N ARG A 766 -0.39 28.17 -7.52
CA ARG A 766 -1.35 27.76 -8.55
C ARG A 766 -2.44 26.81 -8.04
N THR A 767 -2.05 25.79 -7.27
CA THR A 767 -2.97 24.74 -6.80
C THR A 767 -2.54 24.20 -5.42
N PRO A 768 -2.85 24.91 -4.31
CA PRO A 768 -2.38 24.56 -2.98
C PRO A 768 -2.74 23.12 -2.57
N GLU A 769 -4.00 22.72 -2.79
CA GLU A 769 -4.52 21.39 -2.41
C GLU A 769 -3.86 20.22 -3.15
N ARG A 770 -3.25 20.49 -4.32
CA ARG A 770 -2.68 19.45 -5.20
C ARG A 770 -1.18 19.56 -5.39
N ALA A 771 -0.53 20.62 -4.89
CA ALA A 771 0.89 20.86 -5.09
C ALA A 771 1.75 19.74 -4.49
N VAL A 772 1.51 19.42 -3.21
CA VAL A 772 2.22 18.36 -2.48
C VAL A 772 1.98 17.00 -3.13
N SER A 773 0.71 16.59 -3.26
CA SER A 773 0.37 15.30 -3.88
C SER A 773 0.86 15.17 -5.34
N GLY A 774 0.93 16.28 -6.07
CA GLY A 774 1.48 16.33 -7.42
C GLY A 774 3.00 16.12 -7.46
N ARG A 775 3.75 16.58 -6.45
CA ARG A 775 5.20 16.37 -6.32
C ARG A 775 5.51 14.96 -5.83
N LEU A 776 4.81 14.49 -4.80
CA LEU A 776 4.94 13.11 -4.29
C LEU A 776 4.72 12.09 -5.42
N ARG A 777 3.67 12.28 -6.22
CA ARG A 777 3.40 11.39 -7.37
C ARG A 777 4.50 11.41 -8.43
N ARG A 778 5.24 12.51 -8.59
CA ARG A 778 6.35 12.58 -9.55
C ARG A 778 7.61 11.89 -9.05
N LEU A 779 7.70 11.64 -7.74
CA LEU A 779 8.89 11.17 -7.05
C LEU A 779 8.79 9.69 -6.68
N LEU A 780 7.74 9.30 -5.96
CA LEU A 780 7.61 7.97 -5.37
C LEU A 780 7.62 6.81 -6.39
N PRO A 781 6.95 6.89 -7.56
CA PRO A 781 6.96 5.77 -8.50
C PRO A 781 8.35 5.45 -9.06
N GLY A 782 9.24 6.44 -9.16
CA GLY A 782 10.64 6.21 -9.56
C GLY A 782 11.40 5.40 -8.51
N LEU A 783 11.22 5.74 -7.23
CA LEU A 783 11.77 4.97 -6.11
C LEU A 783 11.19 3.55 -6.07
N TRP A 784 9.87 3.41 -6.24
CA TRP A 784 9.24 2.09 -6.20
C TRP A 784 9.75 1.18 -7.32
N ALA A 785 10.04 1.74 -8.50
CA ALA A 785 10.67 1.00 -9.58
C ALA A 785 12.08 0.55 -9.22
N LEU A 786 12.89 1.41 -8.59
CA LEU A 786 14.20 1.04 -8.07
C LEU A 786 14.08 -0.06 -7.00
N GLY A 787 13.19 0.11 -6.01
CA GLY A 787 12.98 -0.87 -4.94
C GLY A 787 12.48 -2.22 -5.43
N LEU A 788 11.59 -2.24 -6.44
CA LEU A 788 11.08 -3.48 -7.04
C LEU A 788 12.15 -4.28 -7.79
N VAL A 789 13.26 -3.64 -8.17
CA VAL A 789 14.43 -4.31 -8.78
C VAL A 789 15.49 -4.60 -7.73
N LEU A 790 15.89 -3.60 -6.95
CA LEU A 790 17.03 -3.69 -6.05
C LEU A 790 16.74 -4.56 -4.83
N VAL A 791 15.55 -4.48 -4.23
CA VAL A 791 15.22 -5.29 -3.03
C VAL A 791 15.27 -6.79 -3.33
N PRO A 792 14.66 -7.31 -4.42
CA PRO A 792 14.82 -8.71 -4.79
C PRO A 792 16.27 -9.11 -5.09
N LEU A 793 17.06 -8.24 -5.74
CA LEU A 793 18.48 -8.52 -6.02
C LEU A 793 19.31 -8.60 -4.74
N MET A 794 19.11 -7.70 -3.78
CA MET A 794 19.75 -7.75 -2.47
C MET A 794 19.38 -9.03 -1.72
N LEU A 795 18.10 -9.44 -1.77
CA LEU A 795 17.65 -10.70 -1.17
C LEU A 795 18.29 -11.93 -1.85
N TRP A 796 18.44 -11.90 -3.18
CA TRP A 796 19.10 -12.96 -3.95
C TRP A 796 20.58 -13.07 -3.60
N HIS A 797 21.28 -11.94 -3.48
CA HIS A 797 22.71 -11.87 -3.14
C HIS A 797 23.03 -12.11 -1.66
N GLY A 798 22.03 -12.45 -0.84
CA GLY A 798 22.23 -12.74 0.58
C GLY A 798 22.28 -11.49 1.44
N TRP A 799 21.13 -10.82 1.62
CA TRP A 799 21.00 -9.71 2.58
C TRP A 799 20.87 -10.24 4.01
N SER A 800 22.00 -10.65 4.58
CA SER A 800 22.15 -11.15 5.95
C SER A 800 21.70 -10.13 7.00
N ASP A 801 22.13 -8.88 6.87
CA ASP A 801 21.92 -7.81 7.87
C ASP A 801 20.68 -6.96 7.59
N ARG A 802 19.64 -7.59 7.05
CA ARG A 802 18.40 -6.90 6.68
C ARG A 802 17.73 -6.30 7.94
N PRO A 803 17.36 -5.02 7.92
CA PRO A 803 16.75 -4.42 9.10
C PRO A 803 15.30 -4.90 9.28
N ALA A 804 14.81 -4.78 10.52
CA ALA A 804 13.42 -5.11 10.83
C ALA A 804 12.42 -4.35 9.96
N TRP A 805 11.28 -4.98 9.75
CA TRP A 805 10.28 -4.60 8.77
C TRP A 805 9.78 -3.13 8.82
N PRO A 806 9.66 -2.42 9.97
CA PRO A 806 9.31 -1.00 9.90
C PRO A 806 10.34 -0.17 9.13
N ALA A 807 11.63 -0.55 9.17
CA ALA A 807 12.67 0.12 8.41
C ALA A 807 12.53 -0.12 6.91
N LEU A 808 12.02 -1.27 6.47
CA LEU A 808 11.80 -1.57 5.04
C LEU A 808 10.65 -0.75 4.43
N LEU A 809 9.73 -0.19 5.24
CA LEU A 809 8.68 0.71 4.75
C LEU A 809 9.21 2.00 4.12
N SER A 810 10.46 2.37 4.42
CA SER A 810 11.18 3.46 3.76
C SER A 810 11.27 3.29 2.24
N TRP A 811 11.27 2.06 1.71
CA TRP A 811 11.19 1.78 0.27
C TRP A 811 9.84 2.17 -0.35
N VAL A 812 8.78 2.30 0.47
CA VAL A 812 7.45 2.76 0.04
C VAL A 812 7.30 4.27 0.25
N VAL A 813 7.63 4.76 1.44
CA VAL A 813 7.65 6.19 1.79
C VAL A 813 8.97 6.50 2.50
N PRO A 814 9.95 7.13 1.82
CA PRO A 814 11.30 7.29 2.33
C PRO A 814 11.37 8.45 3.33
N LEU A 815 10.80 8.26 4.53
CA LEU A 815 10.93 9.21 5.64
C LEU A 815 12.33 9.22 6.24
N VAL A 816 13.04 8.10 6.09
CA VAL A 816 14.47 7.90 6.36
C VAL A 816 15.09 7.24 5.14
N GLN A 817 16.43 7.24 5.07
CA GLN A 817 17.14 6.56 3.98
C GLN A 817 16.73 5.08 3.92
N PRO A 818 16.30 4.58 2.74
CA PRO A 818 15.98 3.18 2.61
C PRO A 818 17.20 2.31 2.84
N PRO A 819 17.09 1.26 3.67
CA PRO A 819 18.24 0.42 3.97
C PRO A 819 18.64 -0.40 2.75
N GLY A 820 19.94 -0.62 2.59
CA GLY A 820 20.54 -1.49 1.59
C GLY A 820 21.48 -2.51 2.23
N SER A 821 21.76 -3.61 1.53
CA SER A 821 22.86 -4.51 1.87
C SER A 821 24.21 -3.86 1.56
N ALA A 822 25.32 -4.32 2.16
CA ALA A 822 26.67 -3.86 1.82
C ALA A 822 26.94 -3.91 0.30
N TRP A 823 26.47 -4.98 -0.37
CA TRP A 823 26.56 -5.13 -1.83
C TRP A 823 25.89 -3.99 -2.64
N ALA A 824 24.84 -3.37 -2.10
CA ALA A 824 24.08 -2.32 -2.78
C ALA A 824 24.38 -0.92 -2.24
N ALA A 825 25.38 -0.77 -1.36
CA ALA A 825 25.66 0.47 -0.64
C ALA A 825 25.81 1.67 -1.58
N ASP A 826 26.57 1.51 -2.67
CA ASP A 826 26.79 2.57 -3.67
C ASP A 826 25.49 2.98 -4.37
N VAL A 827 24.57 2.05 -4.61
CA VAL A 827 23.29 2.32 -5.26
C VAL A 827 22.30 2.98 -4.29
N THR A 828 22.28 2.56 -3.03
CA THR A 828 21.41 3.14 -2.01
C THR A 828 21.91 4.47 -1.46
N GLY A 829 23.22 4.74 -1.55
CA GLY A 829 23.88 5.93 -1.02
C GLY A 829 23.40 7.25 -1.62
N VAL A 830 22.70 7.24 -2.77
CA VAL A 830 22.13 8.46 -3.38
C VAL A 830 20.69 8.75 -2.93
N LEU A 831 20.08 7.87 -2.14
CA LEU A 831 18.66 8.00 -1.77
C LEU A 831 18.42 9.11 -0.73
N TRP A 832 19.45 9.58 -0.02
CA TRP A 832 19.34 10.69 0.92
C TRP A 832 18.71 11.93 0.30
N TYR A 833 19.07 12.26 -0.95
CA TYR A 833 18.50 13.41 -1.66
C TYR A 833 16.98 13.30 -1.79
N LEU A 834 16.50 12.09 -2.05
CA LEU A 834 15.09 11.81 -2.21
C LEU A 834 14.32 12.01 -0.90
N VAL A 835 14.90 11.55 0.21
CA VAL A 835 14.36 11.70 1.57
C VAL A 835 14.28 13.17 1.93
N THR A 836 15.37 13.92 1.75
CA THR A 836 15.44 15.35 2.07
C THR A 836 14.49 16.15 1.17
N TYR A 837 14.41 15.83 -0.13
CA TYR A 837 13.45 16.44 -1.05
C TYR A 837 12.00 16.15 -0.65
N LEU A 838 11.70 14.91 -0.22
CA LEU A 838 10.38 14.52 0.26
C LEU A 838 9.95 15.38 1.45
N TRP A 839 10.80 15.49 2.47
CA TRP A 839 10.54 16.30 3.66
C TRP A 839 10.36 17.79 3.31
N LEU A 840 11.22 18.35 2.46
CA LEU A 840 11.08 19.74 2.01
C LEU A 840 9.76 19.97 1.26
N VAL A 841 9.30 19.02 0.45
CA VAL A 841 7.99 19.09 -0.22
C VAL A 841 6.83 19.02 0.79
N LEU A 842 6.91 18.15 1.79
CA LEU A 842 5.88 17.98 2.82
C LEU A 842 5.78 19.21 3.73
N LEU A 843 6.91 19.80 4.09
CA LEU A 843 7.01 20.98 4.96
C LEU A 843 6.77 22.30 4.22
N SER A 844 6.90 22.32 2.89
CA SER A 844 6.76 23.52 2.04
C SER A 844 5.50 24.37 2.27
N PRO A 845 4.28 23.82 2.51
CA PRO A 845 3.11 24.66 2.78
C PRO A 845 3.28 25.53 4.03
N ALA A 846 3.84 24.96 5.11
CA ALA A 846 4.11 25.68 6.35
C ALA A 846 5.32 26.61 6.19
N MET A 847 6.40 26.11 5.57
CA MET A 847 7.62 26.89 5.33
C MET A 847 7.37 28.11 4.44
N LEU A 848 6.53 28.00 3.40
CA LEU A 848 6.20 29.14 2.54
C LEU A 848 5.39 30.20 3.29
N ALA A 849 4.45 29.78 4.14
CA ALA A 849 3.70 30.69 5.00
C ALA A 849 4.62 31.42 5.99
N LEU A 850 5.53 30.68 6.64
CA LEU A 850 6.52 31.24 7.56
C LEU A 850 7.49 32.18 6.85
N HIS A 851 8.03 31.78 5.70
CA HIS A 851 8.95 32.60 4.89
C HIS A 851 8.31 33.90 4.43
N ARG A 852 7.04 33.87 4.02
CA ARG A 852 6.33 35.08 3.61
C ARG A 852 6.16 36.06 4.78
N ARG A 853 5.96 35.55 6.00
CA ARG A 853 5.83 36.32 7.24
C ARG A 853 7.17 36.83 7.76
N TRP A 854 8.19 35.98 7.84
CA TRP A 854 9.52 36.26 8.40
C TRP A 854 10.64 35.76 7.47
N PRO A 855 10.93 36.49 6.37
CA PRO A 855 11.81 35.99 5.31
C PRO A 855 13.26 35.77 5.75
N VAL A 856 13.82 36.68 6.54
CA VAL A 856 15.23 36.60 6.97
C VAL A 856 15.40 35.47 7.98
N TRP A 857 14.61 35.48 9.05
CA TRP A 857 14.66 34.45 10.09
C TRP A 857 14.41 33.05 9.56
N SER A 858 13.50 32.89 8.59
CA SER A 858 13.26 31.57 7.97
C SER A 858 14.51 30.98 7.31
N VAL A 859 15.42 31.80 6.78
CA VAL A 859 16.69 31.36 6.16
C VAL A 859 17.80 31.18 7.19
N LEU A 860 17.86 32.04 8.21
CA LEU A 860 18.89 31.98 9.25
C LEU A 860 18.72 30.78 10.21
N VAL A 861 17.47 30.41 10.54
CA VAL A 861 17.20 29.33 11.50
C VAL A 861 17.78 27.97 11.06
N PRO A 862 17.61 27.49 9.81
CA PRO A 862 18.27 26.26 9.34
C PRO A 862 19.80 26.32 9.39
N LEU A 863 20.41 27.47 9.10
CA LEU A 863 21.87 27.65 9.17
C LEU A 863 22.38 27.57 10.62
N ALA A 864 21.66 28.18 11.56
CA ALA A 864 21.96 28.03 12.98
C ALA A 864 21.75 26.57 13.41
N GLY A 865 20.72 25.90 12.88
CA GLY A 865 20.43 24.49 13.11
C GLY A 865 21.58 23.57 12.72
N VAL A 866 22.14 23.73 11.51
CA VAL A 866 23.26 22.86 11.07
C VAL A 866 24.52 23.08 11.91
N VAL A 867 24.80 24.33 12.35
CA VAL A 867 25.91 24.62 13.26
C VAL A 867 25.67 23.96 14.62
N LEU A 868 24.47 24.10 15.19
CA LEU A 868 24.12 23.50 16.49
C LEU A 868 24.17 21.97 16.47
N LEU A 869 23.67 21.34 15.40
CA LEU A 869 23.73 19.87 15.26
C LEU A 869 25.17 19.37 15.25
N GLN A 870 26.11 20.15 14.68
CA GLN A 870 27.51 19.78 14.57
C GLN A 870 28.35 20.15 15.80
N THR A 871 27.93 21.13 16.62
CA THR A 871 28.71 21.58 17.79
C THR A 871 28.16 21.12 19.13
N ALA A 872 26.86 20.79 19.23
CA ALA A 872 26.19 20.54 20.50
C ALA A 872 25.87 19.05 20.76
N ALA A 873 26.38 18.12 19.93
CA ALA A 873 26.18 16.67 20.01
C ALA A 873 24.76 16.28 20.51
N PRO A 874 23.71 16.59 19.74
CA PRO A 874 22.35 16.27 20.15
C PRO A 874 22.21 14.75 20.27
N GLY A 875 21.52 14.26 21.31
CA GLY A 875 21.34 12.82 21.58
C GLY A 875 20.42 12.07 20.60
N PHE A 876 20.53 12.35 19.30
CA PHE A 876 19.88 11.63 18.22
C PHE A 876 20.91 10.73 17.53
N ASP A 877 20.65 9.43 17.46
CA ASP A 877 21.52 8.46 16.79
C ASP A 877 20.87 7.92 15.50
N GLY A 878 21.71 7.59 14.51
CA GLY A 878 21.32 6.78 13.35
C GLY A 878 20.54 7.55 12.26
N PRO A 879 19.54 6.93 11.59
CA PRO A 879 18.90 7.51 10.40
C PRO A 879 18.20 8.85 10.62
N VAL A 880 17.80 9.15 11.86
CA VAL A 880 17.12 10.41 12.21
C VAL A 880 18.09 11.58 12.18
N GLU A 881 19.30 11.38 12.72
CA GLU A 881 20.35 12.40 12.74
C GLU A 881 20.74 12.79 11.30
N SER A 882 20.94 11.81 10.42
CA SER A 882 21.23 12.05 9.00
C SER A 882 20.15 12.91 8.33
N VAL A 883 18.87 12.61 8.56
CA VAL A 883 17.76 13.39 7.99
C VAL A 883 17.72 14.81 8.53
N LEU A 884 17.94 15.00 9.83
CA LEU A 884 17.97 16.32 10.46
C LEU A 884 19.12 17.17 9.93
N THR A 885 20.31 16.58 9.80
CA THR A 885 21.50 17.23 9.26
C THR A 885 21.28 17.66 7.81
N ASP A 886 20.79 16.77 6.94
CA ASP A 886 20.51 17.10 5.54
C ASP A 886 19.44 18.19 5.40
N LEU A 887 18.39 18.13 6.22
CA LEU A 887 17.34 19.15 6.24
C LEU A 887 17.89 20.51 6.67
N ALA A 888 18.66 20.57 7.74
CA ALA A 888 19.27 21.81 8.20
C ALA A 888 20.21 22.38 7.13
N MET A 889 21.00 21.53 6.48
CA MET A 889 21.97 21.88 5.45
C MET A 889 21.32 22.52 4.21
N PHE A 890 20.24 21.94 3.67
CA PHE A 890 19.69 22.35 2.37
C PHE A 890 18.42 23.21 2.44
N THR A 891 17.78 23.34 3.61
CA THR A 891 16.56 24.14 3.76
C THR A 891 16.79 25.61 3.39
N ALA A 892 17.95 26.19 3.74
CA ALA A 892 18.27 27.57 3.40
C ALA A 892 18.25 27.81 1.87
N CYS A 893 18.87 26.89 1.09
CA CYS A 893 18.84 26.94 -0.37
C CYS A 893 17.41 26.83 -0.93
N TRP A 894 16.60 25.91 -0.39
CA TRP A 894 15.20 25.76 -0.77
C TRP A 894 14.38 27.04 -0.57
N LEU A 895 14.57 27.71 0.57
CA LEU A 895 13.90 28.97 0.92
C LEU A 895 14.36 30.15 0.07
N VAL A 896 15.63 30.20 -0.32
CA VAL A 896 16.09 31.18 -1.33
C VAL A 896 15.39 30.97 -2.67
N GLY A 897 15.05 29.72 -3.01
CA GLY A 897 14.15 29.40 -4.12
C GLY A 897 12.77 30.07 -3.99
N PHE A 898 12.17 30.10 -2.79
CA PHE A 898 10.93 30.84 -2.54
C PHE A 898 11.14 32.35 -2.73
N ALA A 899 12.24 32.89 -2.20
CA ALA A 899 12.59 34.30 -2.34
C ALA A 899 12.77 34.71 -3.81
N HIS A 900 13.31 33.83 -4.65
CA HIS A 900 13.40 34.04 -6.10
C HIS A 900 12.01 34.11 -6.75
N GLN A 901 11.12 33.15 -6.44
CA GLN A 901 9.77 33.10 -7.00
C GLN A 901 8.91 34.30 -6.56
N ASP A 902 9.05 34.76 -5.32
CA ASP A 902 8.40 35.97 -4.78
C ASP A 902 9.10 37.28 -5.24
N ARG A 903 10.10 37.19 -6.12
CA ARG A 903 10.92 38.31 -6.65
C ARG A 903 11.65 39.13 -5.59
N ARG A 904 11.80 38.62 -4.35
CA ARG A 904 12.49 39.32 -3.25
C ARG A 904 13.98 39.52 -3.54
N LEU A 905 14.63 38.53 -4.16
CA LEU A 905 16.05 38.65 -4.57
C LEU A 905 16.29 39.78 -5.57
N ARG A 906 15.31 40.10 -6.42
CA ARG A 906 15.41 41.22 -7.38
C ARG A 906 15.28 42.59 -6.73
N ARG A 907 14.71 42.66 -5.52
CA ARG A 907 14.56 43.92 -4.76
C ARG A 907 15.83 44.30 -4.01
N LEU A 908 16.74 43.35 -3.79
CA LEU A 908 18.05 43.62 -3.22
C LEU A 908 18.99 44.23 -4.27
N SER A 909 19.79 45.21 -3.86
CA SER A 909 20.85 45.74 -4.70
C SER A 909 21.89 44.64 -4.98
N LEU A 910 22.47 44.64 -6.18
CA LEU A 910 23.48 43.64 -6.54
C LEU A 910 24.69 43.66 -5.58
N PRO A 911 25.22 44.82 -5.14
CA PRO A 911 26.31 44.86 -4.16
C PRO A 911 25.94 44.24 -2.81
N ALA A 912 24.73 44.49 -2.30
CA ALA A 912 24.29 43.91 -1.02
C ALA A 912 24.17 42.38 -1.10
N LEU A 913 23.67 41.85 -2.23
CA LEU A 913 23.58 40.42 -2.46
C LEU A 913 24.96 39.78 -2.62
N LEU A 914 25.88 40.43 -3.33
CA LEU A 914 27.27 39.97 -3.46
C LEU A 914 28.00 39.99 -2.11
N GLY A 915 27.78 41.01 -1.28
CA GLY A 915 28.32 41.07 0.08
C GLY A 915 27.80 39.92 0.96
N LEU A 916 26.50 39.62 0.90
CA LEU A 916 25.92 38.49 1.61
C LEU A 916 26.45 37.14 1.11
N ALA A 917 26.62 36.99 -0.20
CA ALA A 917 27.20 35.79 -0.79
C ALA A 917 28.67 35.60 -0.36
N ALA A 918 29.47 36.67 -0.38
CA ALA A 918 30.85 36.66 0.08
C ALA A 918 30.96 36.33 1.58
N LEU A 919 30.04 36.85 2.42
CA LEU A 919 29.97 36.49 3.83
C LEU A 919 29.71 34.99 4.02
N CYS A 920 28.73 34.42 3.29
CA CYS A 920 28.44 32.99 3.36
C CYS A 920 29.64 32.14 2.93
N LEU A 921 30.30 32.51 1.82
CA LEU A 921 31.51 31.83 1.35
C LEU A 921 32.65 31.94 2.36
N GLY A 922 32.84 33.11 2.99
CA GLY A 922 33.84 33.34 4.03
C GLY A 922 33.61 32.46 5.26
N VAL A 923 32.36 32.31 5.71
CA VAL A 923 32.01 31.39 6.81
C VAL A 923 32.31 29.94 6.43
N ALA A 924 31.98 29.52 5.21
CA ALA A 924 32.26 28.16 4.74
C ALA A 924 33.77 27.85 4.70
N VAL A 925 34.57 28.76 4.13
CA VAL A 925 36.04 28.63 4.09
C VAL A 925 36.62 28.67 5.50
N GLY A 926 36.16 29.58 6.35
CA GLY A 926 36.56 29.67 7.74
C GLY A 926 36.34 28.35 8.48
N TRP A 927 35.18 27.72 8.28
CA TRP A 927 34.86 26.42 8.87
C TRP A 927 35.79 25.30 8.39
N LEU A 928 36.05 25.22 7.08
CA LEU A 928 36.98 24.23 6.51
C LEU A 928 38.41 24.38 7.04
N VAL A 929 38.85 25.61 7.28
CA VAL A 929 40.19 25.89 7.80
C VAL A 929 40.29 25.58 9.30
N THR A 930 39.25 25.87 10.09
CA THR A 930 39.25 25.63 11.54
C THR A 930 38.95 24.20 11.95
N HIS A 931 38.43 23.37 11.03
CA HIS A 931 38.09 21.96 11.28
C HIS A 931 38.75 21.03 10.24
N PRO A 932 40.10 20.93 10.24
CA PRO A 932 40.84 20.16 9.23
C PRO A 932 40.57 18.65 9.28
N ASP A 933 40.19 18.13 10.45
CA ASP A 933 39.91 16.71 10.66
C ASP A 933 38.57 16.25 10.04
N ALA A 934 37.71 17.19 9.62
CA ALA A 934 36.41 16.91 9.01
C ALA A 934 36.49 16.50 7.52
N GLY A 935 37.70 16.44 6.94
CA GLY A 935 37.93 16.10 5.53
C GLY A 935 38.00 17.32 4.60
N ARG A 936 38.44 17.07 3.35
CA ARG A 936 38.63 18.12 2.32
C ARG A 936 37.53 18.16 1.25
N ASP A 937 36.61 17.19 1.22
CA ASP A 937 35.44 17.25 0.34
C ASP A 937 34.35 18.08 1.02
N LEU A 938 33.87 19.10 0.32
CA LEU A 938 32.79 19.96 0.78
C LEU A 938 31.52 19.15 1.11
N ASN A 939 31.27 18.01 0.45
CA ASN A 939 30.08 17.18 0.70
C ASN A 939 30.09 16.52 2.08
N ASP A 940 31.26 16.32 2.67
CA ASP A 940 31.44 15.63 3.96
C ASP A 940 31.42 16.60 5.14
N VAL A 941 31.36 17.91 4.89
CA VAL A 941 31.41 18.96 5.90
C VAL A 941 30.10 19.77 5.90
N PRO A 942 29.07 19.37 6.68
CA PRO A 942 27.71 19.93 6.64
C PRO A 942 27.62 21.46 6.73
N VAL A 943 28.36 22.07 7.66
CA VAL A 943 28.33 23.53 7.87
C VAL A 943 28.92 24.23 6.66
N ALA A 944 30.12 23.82 6.22
CA ALA A 944 30.76 24.41 5.05
C ALA A 944 29.88 24.27 3.80
N GLN A 945 29.29 23.09 3.58
CA GLN A 945 28.39 22.83 2.46
C GLN A 945 27.17 23.75 2.45
N ALA A 946 26.52 23.93 3.61
CA ALA A 946 25.32 24.76 3.73
C ALA A 946 25.59 26.22 3.35
N PHE A 947 26.65 26.79 3.92
CA PHE A 947 27.03 28.19 3.68
C PHE A 947 27.60 28.41 2.27
N TRP A 948 28.43 27.48 1.77
CA TRP A 948 28.97 27.56 0.41
C TRP A 948 27.86 27.48 -0.65
N SER A 949 26.97 26.50 -0.51
CA SER A 949 25.81 26.32 -1.39
C SER A 949 24.90 27.55 -1.39
N LEU A 950 24.64 28.14 -0.21
CA LEU A 950 23.80 29.32 -0.08
C LEU A 950 24.41 30.53 -0.79
N GLY A 951 25.69 30.81 -0.54
CA GLY A 951 26.41 31.91 -1.18
C GLY A 951 26.38 31.81 -2.71
N PHE A 952 26.63 30.61 -3.22
CA PHE A 952 26.59 30.32 -4.66
C PHE A 952 25.18 30.52 -5.26
N VAL A 953 24.15 29.95 -4.62
CA VAL A 953 22.76 30.01 -5.09
C VAL A 953 22.20 31.44 -5.10
N LEU A 954 22.56 32.28 -4.12
CA LEU A 954 22.14 33.67 -4.06
C LEU A 954 22.53 34.43 -5.32
N VAL A 955 23.79 34.29 -5.76
CA VAL A 955 24.31 34.90 -6.99
C VAL A 955 23.63 34.29 -8.21
N LEU A 956 23.59 32.96 -8.26
CA LEU A 956 23.07 32.20 -9.41
C LEU A 956 21.60 32.53 -9.74
N LEU A 957 20.75 32.63 -8.73
CA LEU A 957 19.32 32.95 -8.90
C LEU A 957 19.07 34.44 -9.13
N ARG A 958 20.04 35.32 -8.88
CA ARG A 958 19.94 36.76 -9.17
C ARG A 958 20.31 37.11 -10.61
N VAL A 959 21.32 36.43 -11.17
CA VAL A 959 21.91 36.75 -12.50
C VAL A 959 21.02 36.30 -13.66
N ALA A 960 20.43 35.09 -13.58
CA ALA A 960 19.45 34.52 -14.52
C ALA A 960 19.50 35.08 -15.98
N PRO A 961 20.53 34.74 -16.77
CA PRO A 961 20.75 35.32 -18.10
C PRO A 961 19.67 34.91 -19.12
N PRO A 962 19.46 35.70 -20.20
CA PRO A 962 18.54 35.35 -21.27
C PRO A 962 19.04 34.13 -22.06
N MET A 963 18.25 33.05 -22.07
CA MET A 963 18.62 31.76 -22.67
C MET A 963 18.18 31.57 -24.12
N GLY A 964 17.98 32.67 -24.86
CA GLY A 964 17.54 32.61 -26.27
C GLY A 964 18.56 31.95 -27.21
N TRP A 965 19.85 31.95 -26.84
CA TRP A 965 20.92 31.32 -27.61
C TRP A 965 20.86 29.79 -27.59
N LEU A 966 20.39 29.18 -26.50
CA LEU A 966 20.32 27.73 -26.36
C LEU A 966 19.41 27.10 -27.43
N ALA A 967 18.30 27.78 -27.76
CA ALA A 967 17.39 27.35 -28.81
C ALA A 967 18.02 27.38 -30.22
N ARG A 968 19.11 28.13 -30.42
CA ARG A 968 19.86 28.17 -31.69
C ARG A 968 20.76 26.94 -31.85
N ILE A 969 21.26 26.37 -30.75
CA ILE A 969 22.09 25.16 -30.74
C ILE A 969 21.21 23.93 -30.49
N ARG A 970 20.58 23.45 -31.58
CA ARG A 970 19.63 22.32 -31.55
C ARG A 970 20.10 21.06 -30.82
N PRO A 971 21.33 20.53 -31.00
CA PRO A 971 21.75 19.32 -30.28
C PRO A 971 21.81 19.56 -28.77
N LEU A 972 22.27 20.74 -28.36
CA LEU A 972 22.39 21.10 -26.95
C LEU A 972 21.02 21.33 -26.29
N ASP A 973 20.08 22.02 -26.95
CA ASP A 973 18.70 22.17 -26.44
C ASP A 973 18.00 20.81 -26.29
N ARG A 974 18.23 19.89 -27.22
CA ARG A 974 17.71 18.51 -27.15
C ARG A 974 18.30 17.75 -25.97
N LEU A 975 19.61 17.86 -25.74
CA LEU A 975 20.29 17.21 -24.62
C LEU A 975 19.77 17.74 -23.27
N VAL A 976 19.74 19.07 -23.09
CA VAL A 976 19.20 19.71 -21.88
C VAL A 976 17.75 19.30 -21.64
N THR A 977 16.93 19.27 -22.70
CA THR A 977 15.53 18.84 -22.59
C THR A 977 15.40 17.37 -22.20
N ALA A 978 16.22 16.48 -22.78
CA ALA A 978 16.21 15.05 -22.50
C ALA A 978 16.61 14.78 -21.04
N LEU A 979 17.73 15.34 -20.58
CA LEU A 979 18.20 15.23 -19.20
C LEU A 979 17.14 15.70 -18.20
N ASN A 980 16.49 16.84 -18.45
CA ASN A 980 15.43 17.34 -17.58
C ASN A 980 14.15 16.50 -17.59
N SER A 981 13.83 15.88 -18.72
CA SER A 981 12.64 15.03 -18.86
C SER A 981 12.78 13.67 -18.20
N ARG A 982 14.01 13.29 -17.84
CA ARG A 982 14.40 12.00 -17.27
C ARG A 982 15.27 12.16 -16.02
N ALA A 983 15.19 13.32 -15.37
CA ALA A 983 16.14 13.69 -14.32
C ALA A 983 16.08 12.74 -13.14
N LEU A 984 14.89 12.28 -12.76
CA LEU A 984 14.73 11.35 -11.63
C LEU A 984 15.26 9.96 -11.99
N THR A 985 14.98 9.47 -13.20
CA THR A 985 15.48 8.17 -13.67
C THR A 985 17.00 8.19 -13.73
N ILE A 986 17.59 9.24 -14.30
CA ILE A 986 19.05 9.38 -14.38
C ILE A 986 19.65 9.44 -12.97
N TYR A 987 19.08 10.24 -12.07
CA TYR A 987 19.57 10.36 -10.70
C TYR A 987 19.46 9.05 -9.90
N LEU A 988 18.36 8.31 -10.00
CA LEU A 988 18.21 7.07 -9.22
C LEU A 988 19.08 5.92 -9.74
N TRP A 989 19.41 5.91 -11.03
CA TRP A 989 20.04 4.76 -11.67
C TRP A 989 21.50 4.96 -12.06
N HIS A 990 22.08 6.16 -11.89
CA HIS A 990 23.48 6.40 -12.30
C HIS A 990 24.48 5.53 -11.54
N ASN A 991 24.39 5.39 -10.21
CA ASN A 991 25.33 4.53 -9.46
C ASN A 991 25.17 3.06 -9.81
N ALA A 992 23.95 2.58 -10.10
CA ALA A 992 23.76 1.23 -10.63
C ALA A 992 24.43 1.06 -12.01
N ALA A 993 24.34 2.06 -12.88
CA ALA A 993 25.02 2.03 -14.17
C ALA A 993 26.55 2.10 -14.02
N ILE A 994 27.08 2.87 -13.06
CA ILE A 994 28.51 2.95 -12.75
C ILE A 994 29.02 1.62 -12.18
N ALA A 995 28.32 1.01 -11.23
CA ALA A 995 28.70 -0.28 -10.66
C ALA A 995 28.78 -1.38 -11.74
N VAL A 996 27.80 -1.44 -12.63
CA VAL A 996 27.79 -2.41 -13.75
C VAL A 996 28.82 -2.07 -14.82
N CYS A 997 29.16 -0.78 -14.98
CA CYS A 997 30.09 -0.31 -15.99
C CYS A 997 31.49 -0.94 -15.85
N PHE A 998 32.00 -1.12 -14.64
CA PHE A 998 33.33 -1.73 -14.44
C PHE A 998 33.35 -3.17 -14.95
N ALA A 999 32.38 -4.00 -14.53
CA ALA A 999 32.28 -5.39 -14.98
C ALA A 999 32.09 -5.51 -16.51
N VAL A 1000 31.25 -4.66 -17.11
CA VAL A 1000 31.04 -4.66 -18.56
C VAL A 1000 32.28 -4.15 -19.28
N GLY A 1001 32.88 -3.05 -18.81
CA GLY A 1001 34.05 -2.42 -19.42
C GLY A 1001 35.26 -3.35 -19.45
N ASP A 1002 35.47 -4.13 -18.39
CA ASP A 1002 36.52 -5.14 -18.31
C ASP A 1002 36.29 -6.26 -19.34
N LEU A 1003 35.05 -6.74 -19.46
CA LEU A 1003 34.66 -7.77 -20.41
C LEU A 1003 34.93 -7.38 -21.88
N ILE A 1004 34.74 -6.10 -22.21
CA ILE A 1004 34.95 -5.57 -23.57
C ILE A 1004 36.31 -4.87 -23.76
N GLY A 1005 37.22 -4.99 -22.80
CA GLY A 1005 38.60 -4.51 -22.93
C GLY A 1005 38.77 -2.98 -22.93
N VAL A 1006 37.81 -2.25 -22.36
CA VAL A 1006 37.77 -0.77 -22.37
C VAL A 1006 38.78 -0.14 -21.40
N TRP A 1007 39.35 -0.93 -20.48
CA TRP A 1007 40.47 -0.52 -19.63
C TRP A 1007 41.64 0.14 -20.39
N ARG A 1008 41.82 -0.20 -21.67
CA ARG A 1008 42.82 0.41 -22.58
C ARG A 1008 42.59 1.89 -22.87
N LEU A 1009 41.36 2.38 -22.71
CA LEU A 1009 40.96 3.78 -22.91
C LEU A 1009 40.93 4.57 -21.58
N GLY A 1010 41.35 3.93 -20.47
CA GLY A 1010 41.34 4.50 -19.14
C GLY A 1010 39.94 4.91 -18.66
N GLU A 1011 39.91 5.85 -17.71
CA GLU A 1011 38.71 6.40 -17.08
C GLU A 1011 37.66 6.94 -18.07
N VAL A 1012 38.11 7.51 -19.20
CA VAL A 1012 37.23 8.04 -20.26
C VAL A 1012 36.45 6.91 -20.95
N GLY A 1013 37.07 5.73 -21.08
CA GLY A 1013 36.42 4.54 -21.61
C GLY A 1013 35.26 4.06 -20.74
N TYR A 1014 35.50 3.95 -19.43
CA TYR A 1014 34.45 3.58 -18.48
C TYR A 1014 33.34 4.62 -18.44
N LEU A 1015 33.64 5.92 -18.52
CA LEU A 1015 32.59 6.96 -18.62
C LEU A 1015 31.67 6.74 -19.82
N ALA A 1016 32.23 6.39 -20.99
CA ALA A 1016 31.42 6.08 -22.17
C ALA A 1016 30.49 4.88 -21.94
N VAL A 1017 30.99 3.81 -21.31
CA VAL A 1017 30.20 2.60 -20.99
C VAL A 1017 29.08 2.95 -19.98
N ALA A 1018 29.39 3.68 -18.91
CA ALA A 1018 28.40 4.11 -17.92
C ALA A 1018 27.29 4.96 -18.56
N LEU A 1019 27.63 5.89 -19.45
CA LEU A 1019 26.66 6.71 -20.18
C LEU A 1019 25.77 5.89 -21.12
N VAL A 1020 26.31 4.86 -21.78
CA VAL A 1020 25.55 3.93 -22.63
C VAL A 1020 24.57 3.12 -21.79
N LEU A 1021 25.02 2.54 -20.68
CA LEU A 1021 24.17 1.78 -19.75
C LEU A 1021 23.05 2.65 -19.17
N LEU A 1022 23.39 3.86 -18.72
CA LEU A 1022 22.42 4.82 -18.19
C LEU A 1022 21.41 5.26 -19.26
N THR A 1023 21.85 5.44 -20.50
CA THR A 1023 20.96 5.72 -21.64
C THR A 1023 20.00 4.55 -21.87
N GLY A 1024 20.48 3.30 -21.82
CA GLY A 1024 19.64 2.09 -21.89
C GLY A 1024 18.57 2.06 -20.80
N LEU A 1025 18.94 2.37 -19.56
CA LEU A 1025 18.00 2.46 -18.43
C LEU A 1025 16.96 3.56 -18.62
N VAL A 1026 17.36 4.72 -19.18
CA VAL A 1026 16.41 5.79 -19.55
C VAL A 1026 15.39 5.33 -20.59
N PHE A 1027 15.78 4.50 -21.57
CA PHE A 1027 14.84 3.92 -22.53
C PHE A 1027 13.91 2.89 -21.89
N ALA A 1028 14.44 2.03 -21.01
CA ALA A 1028 13.69 0.96 -20.37
C ALA A 1028 12.70 1.47 -19.32
N LEU A 1029 13.08 2.50 -18.55
CA LEU A 1029 12.35 2.94 -17.35
C LEU A 1029 11.86 4.39 -17.41
N GLY A 1030 12.35 5.21 -18.35
CA GLY A 1030 12.02 6.64 -18.41
C GLY A 1030 10.55 6.96 -18.67
N TRP A 1031 9.76 5.99 -19.14
CA TRP A 1031 8.30 6.13 -19.30
C TRP A 1031 7.57 6.23 -17.95
N ILE A 1032 8.18 5.79 -16.85
CA ILE A 1032 7.62 5.87 -15.48
C ILE A 1032 7.44 7.33 -15.07
N GLU A 1033 8.38 8.22 -15.43
CA GLU A 1033 8.26 9.67 -15.16
C GLU A 1033 7.10 10.31 -15.92
N ASP A 1034 6.83 9.86 -17.16
CA ASP A 1034 5.68 10.33 -17.93
C ASP A 1034 4.37 9.89 -17.28
N LEU A 1035 4.27 8.62 -16.87
CA LEU A 1035 3.09 8.08 -16.17
C LEU A 1035 2.85 8.82 -14.84
N SER A 1036 3.91 9.04 -14.07
CA SER A 1036 3.92 9.83 -12.82
C SER A 1036 3.47 11.28 -13.03
N ALA A 1037 3.83 11.85 -14.18
CA ALA A 1037 3.42 13.18 -14.62
C ALA A 1037 2.01 13.24 -15.22
N ARG A 1038 1.27 12.12 -15.33
CA ARG A 1038 0.00 11.97 -16.06
C ARG A 1038 0.11 12.34 -17.55
N ARG A 1039 1.21 11.93 -18.17
CA ARG A 1039 1.46 12.08 -19.60
C ARG A 1039 1.42 10.69 -20.26
N PRO A 1040 1.08 10.59 -21.56
CA PRO A 1040 1.22 9.32 -22.27
C PRO A 1040 2.68 8.85 -22.19
N PRO A 1041 2.93 7.56 -21.94
CA PRO A 1041 4.29 7.02 -21.81
C PRO A 1041 5.04 7.19 -23.13
N ARG A 1042 6.27 7.71 -23.07
CA ARG A 1042 7.13 7.91 -24.24
C ARG A 1042 8.44 7.18 -24.02
N LEU A 1043 8.78 6.31 -24.98
CA LEU A 1043 10.06 5.61 -25.03
C LEU A 1043 11.20 6.59 -25.35
N LEU A 1044 10.96 7.55 -26.23
CA LEU A 1044 11.93 8.59 -26.57
C LEU A 1044 11.80 9.79 -25.59
N PRO A 1045 12.91 10.28 -25.01
CA PRO A 1045 12.90 11.43 -24.10
C PRO A 1045 12.60 12.77 -24.79
N TRP A 1046 12.65 12.81 -26.13
CA TRP A 1046 12.37 14.02 -26.89
C TRP A 1046 10.85 14.25 -27.09
N PRO A 1047 10.36 15.50 -26.98
CA PRO A 1047 8.97 15.81 -27.36
C PRO A 1047 8.75 15.50 -28.84
N ARG A 1048 7.62 14.86 -29.20
CA ARG A 1048 7.16 14.84 -30.61
C ARG A 1048 6.92 16.29 -31.04
N ARG A 1049 7.39 16.64 -32.24
CA ARG A 1049 6.98 17.88 -32.91
C ARG A 1049 5.46 17.95 -32.88
N THR A 1050 4.89 18.94 -32.19
CA THR A 1050 3.66 19.52 -32.69
C THR A 1050 4.12 20.27 -33.94
N THR A 1051 3.84 19.74 -35.13
CA THR A 1051 3.80 20.59 -36.32
C THR A 1051 2.85 21.72 -35.96
N ALA A 1052 3.38 22.93 -35.78
CA ALA A 1052 2.55 24.11 -35.79
C ALA A 1052 1.84 24.06 -37.14
N GLN A 1053 0.54 23.73 -37.15
CA GLN A 1053 -0.28 24.03 -38.30
C GLN A 1053 -0.13 25.54 -38.48
N LEU A 1054 0.42 25.94 -39.64
CA LEU A 1054 0.30 27.31 -40.10
C LEU A 1054 -1.17 27.71 -39.94
N PRO A 1055 -1.47 28.92 -39.42
CA PRO A 1055 -2.85 29.35 -39.30
C PRO A 1055 -3.47 29.28 -40.69
N VAL A 1056 -4.43 28.38 -40.86
CA VAL A 1056 -5.28 28.37 -42.05
C VAL A 1056 -5.94 29.75 -42.06
N ALA A 1057 -5.58 30.56 -43.05
CA ALA A 1057 -6.21 31.84 -43.29
C ALA A 1057 -7.72 31.61 -43.32
N ARG A 1058 -8.46 32.31 -42.45
CA ARG A 1058 -9.92 32.36 -42.56
C ARG A 1058 -10.24 32.87 -43.97
N PRO A 1059 -11.13 32.24 -44.75
CA PRO A 1059 -11.67 32.89 -45.92
C PRO A 1059 -12.33 34.18 -45.44
N VAL A 1060 -11.86 35.30 -45.99
CA VAL A 1060 -12.49 36.61 -45.81
C VAL A 1060 -13.90 36.48 -46.41
N THR A 1061 -14.91 36.50 -45.54
CA THR A 1061 -16.27 36.84 -45.95
C THR A 1061 -16.25 38.27 -46.45
N VAL A 1062 -16.29 38.43 -47.78
CA VAL A 1062 -16.65 39.70 -48.40
C VAL A 1062 -18.12 39.93 -48.05
N GLU A 1063 -18.38 40.90 -47.17
CA GLU A 1063 -19.72 41.46 -47.00
C GLU A 1063 -20.16 42.02 -48.35
N ARG A 1064 -21.25 41.48 -48.91
CA ARG A 1064 -21.95 42.13 -50.01
C ARG A 1064 -22.64 43.37 -49.43
N GLU A 1065 -22.28 44.54 -49.94
CA GLU A 1065 -23.02 45.78 -49.72
C GLU A 1065 -24.50 45.63 -50.12
N PRO A 1066 -25.42 46.27 -49.38
CA PRO A 1066 -26.81 46.37 -49.79
C PRO A 1066 -26.93 47.38 -50.94
N THR A 1067 -27.48 46.92 -52.06
CA THR A 1067 -27.84 47.75 -53.22
C THR A 1067 -28.89 48.79 -52.81
N PRO A 1068 -28.69 50.09 -53.08
CA PRO A 1068 -29.76 51.07 -52.96
C PRO A 1068 -30.66 51.01 -54.21
N ALA A 1069 -31.97 51.04 -53.98
CA ALA A 1069 -32.96 51.22 -55.03
C ALA A 1069 -32.80 52.59 -55.71
N ARG A 1070 -32.81 52.63 -57.05
CA ARG A 1070 -33.46 53.66 -57.88
C ARG A 1070 -33.40 53.31 -59.37
N MET A 1071 -34.60 53.26 -59.96
CA MET A 1071 -35.03 53.21 -61.36
C MET A 1071 -34.64 51.98 -62.20
#